data_AF-A0AA47M1T1-F1
#
_entry.id   AF-A0AA47M1T1-F1
#
_cell.length_a   1.000
_cell.length_b   1.000
_cell.length_c   1.000
_cell.angle_alpha   90.00
_cell.angle_beta   90.00
_cell.angle_gamma   90.00
#
_symmetry.space_group_name_H-M   'P 1'
#
loop_
_entity.id
_entity.type
_entity.pdbx_description
1 polymer ?
#
loop_
_entity_poly.entity_id
_entity_poly.type
_entity_poly.pdbx_seq_one_letter_code
_entity_poly.pdbx_strand_id
1 'polypeptide(L)'
;MGKGNLHFLTVWIILAQIVATLSSNTTAVYDNSTVTPVTPTTTAEWITDYTGIVSKFSLRTADEPDDDLCYLVAGEPESIQDCGFNSSTQTFVIIHGWTVTGMFESWVPKLVSALYQREPNANVIVVDWLTRANQHYPTSAAYTKLVGVDVAKFVNWIRNELQLPWNRIHLLGYSLGAHVAGIAGDLTQRQISRITGLDPAGPTFEHADNENILSPGDAQFVDVLHTNTRGSPGRSIGIQKPVGHIDIYPNGGTFQPGCDIQNTLLGIASAGIKGLQNMDQLVKCSHERSIHLFIDSLVNAEQQSMAYRCSSQNAFNKGQCLSCRKNRCNKLGYNVNKVRATRSTKMYLKTRDMMPYKVFHYQVKVHFFSEKKLSFTEQPFKISLFGTHGEKEDIPFQMAMLEGNSTVSFLLTTDTEIGDLMMVKLRWEKDTMIFSWSDWWGSSKFHIRKLRVKSGETQSKVIFSAKEGEFAHLIRGGEDAVFVKSREDTLNMKGWQVRCLYFVVLQAAVQYVTSLEEQLSDSIFGNFLDPLKDLFEQAEEGNATVRFSLRKPSQPEDDLCYLTPGKPESLAACTFNSTSKTFLVIHGWTVSGMYESWVSKLVSALYEREQTANVIVVDWLSTAQNHYVVAAQSTRVVGQEIASFIDWIEETTNIPLENLHLIGYSLGAHVAGFAGNHATNKVGRITGHHVQNIKQPYEIHAGVLRGSLNSGLDPAGPDFEGQHAHRRLSPDDAHFVDVLHTFTRGSLGLSIGIQQPVGHVDIYPNGGSFQPGCNLRGALENIANYGLFAITDAVKCEHERSIHLFIDSLLHEQDAPKAYRCGSNQMFDRGMCLSCRKSRCNTVGYDISKVRKARNVQMYTKTRASMPFRVYHYQLKIHFSSKVNRSEIEPSLTVSLYGTKGDAENLDLKLKEKIVTNKTHSFLLVTEQDIGDLLMLKFKWEEDNGWSASSMLKMVSSWWSGDSDSSNMAVHRIRVRVGETQQKLVLCVKDPEAHSLTQEITFVKCKADWKNTSANHSAAKRLINPGKPLTEKGEEKRSNSLTILQTTTALSQ
;
A
#
# COMPACT_ATOMS: atom_id res chain seq x y z
N MET A 1 -2.48 44.78 27.93
CA MET A 1 -3.69 44.30 28.65
C MET A 1 -4.82 44.18 27.63
N GLY A 2 -5.30 42.96 27.41
CA GLY A 2 -6.46 42.68 26.55
C GLY A 2 -7.23 41.52 27.16
N LYS A 3 -8.52 41.73 27.43
CA LYS A 3 -9.46 40.78 28.00
C LYS A 3 -9.69 39.60 27.02
N GLY A 4 -8.87 38.56 27.12
CA GLY A 4 -9.01 37.33 26.32
C GLY A 4 -8.62 36.03 27.05
N ASN A 5 -7.93 36.11 28.19
CA ASN A 5 -7.35 34.94 28.87
C ASN A 5 -8.11 34.44 30.10
N LEU A 6 -9.30 34.97 30.40
CA LEU A 6 -10.05 34.54 31.59
C LEU A 6 -10.82 33.22 31.36
N HIS A 7 -11.25 32.93 30.12
CA HIS A 7 -11.96 31.69 29.79
C HIS A 7 -11.04 30.46 29.70
N PHE A 8 -9.78 30.64 29.29
CA PHE A 8 -8.81 29.54 29.23
C PHE A 8 -8.35 29.08 30.61
N LEU A 9 -8.23 30.01 31.58
CA LEU A 9 -7.84 29.67 32.94
C LEU A 9 -8.97 28.93 33.68
N THR A 10 -10.22 29.31 33.45
CA THR A 10 -11.38 28.63 34.05
C THR A 10 -11.56 27.20 33.52
N VAL A 11 -11.27 26.96 32.23
CA VAL A 11 -11.34 25.61 31.65
C VAL A 11 -10.23 24.71 32.19
N TRP A 12 -9.03 25.25 32.43
CA TRP A 12 -7.92 24.50 33.04
C TRP A 12 -8.15 24.17 34.52
N ILE A 13 -8.80 25.05 35.28
CA ILE A 13 -9.13 24.79 36.70
C ILE A 13 -10.24 23.73 36.82
N ILE A 14 -11.23 23.74 35.91
CA ILE A 14 -12.29 22.71 35.88
C ILE A 14 -11.72 21.35 35.44
N LEU A 15 -10.82 21.30 34.46
CA LEU A 15 -10.13 20.07 34.05
C LEU A 15 -9.21 19.52 35.16
N ALA A 16 -8.52 20.38 35.91
CA ALA A 16 -7.71 19.96 37.05
C ALA A 16 -8.55 19.41 38.21
N GLN A 17 -9.77 19.94 38.42
CA GLN A 17 -10.71 19.42 39.42
C GLN A 17 -11.35 18.09 39.01
N ILE A 18 -11.60 17.87 37.71
CA ILE A 18 -12.12 16.59 37.20
C ILE A 18 -11.06 15.48 37.25
N VAL A 19 -9.78 15.83 37.06
CA VAL A 19 -8.66 14.87 37.20
C VAL A 19 -8.36 14.56 38.68
N ALA A 20 -8.61 15.50 39.60
CA ALA A 20 -8.46 15.29 41.04
C ALA A 20 -9.61 14.47 41.67
N THR A 21 -10.79 14.41 41.05
CA THR A 21 -11.92 13.57 41.53
C THR A 21 -11.92 12.14 40.98
N LEU A 22 -11.06 11.82 40.01
CA LEU A 22 -10.92 10.46 39.45
C LEU A 22 -9.79 9.63 40.09
N SER A 23 -9.16 10.10 41.17
CA SER A 23 -8.10 9.37 41.89
C SER A 23 -8.43 9.02 43.36
N SER A 24 -9.69 9.09 43.77
CA SER A 24 -10.09 8.65 45.12
C SER A 24 -11.46 7.96 45.12
N ASN A 25 -11.47 6.64 44.90
CA ASN A 25 -12.26 5.63 45.63
C ASN A 25 -12.41 4.33 44.83
N THR A 26 -11.46 3.41 45.02
CA THR A 26 -11.75 1.97 45.03
C THR A 26 -10.88 1.33 46.11
N THR A 27 -11.43 1.30 47.33
CA THR A 27 -10.98 0.38 48.38
C THR A 27 -11.37 -1.04 47.97
N ALA A 28 -10.41 -1.83 47.50
CA ALA A 28 -10.55 -3.27 47.41
C ALA A 28 -10.29 -3.88 48.80
N VAL A 29 -11.24 -4.65 49.28
CA VAL A 29 -11.19 -5.45 50.50
C VAL A 29 -10.10 -6.51 50.33
N TYR A 30 -9.08 -6.48 51.20
CA TYR A 30 -8.10 -7.55 51.36
C TYR A 30 -8.77 -8.72 52.07
N ASP A 31 -8.83 -9.87 51.40
CA ASP A 31 -9.08 -11.15 52.05
C ASP A 31 -7.76 -11.66 52.66
N ASN A 32 -7.84 -12.01 53.94
CA ASN A 32 -6.71 -12.40 54.78
C ASN A 32 -6.37 -13.86 54.51
N SER A 33 -5.52 -14.13 53.51
CA SER A 33 -4.79 -15.39 53.43
C SER A 33 -3.33 -15.14 53.80
N THR A 34 -2.97 -15.60 54.99
CA THR A 34 -1.61 -15.57 55.55
C THR A 34 -0.65 -16.32 54.64
N VAL A 35 0.12 -15.58 53.83
CA VAL A 35 1.39 -16.04 53.28
C VAL A 35 2.48 -15.46 54.15
N THR A 36 3.15 -16.33 54.88
CA THR A 36 4.29 -16.02 55.75
C THR A 36 5.40 -15.32 54.94
N PRO A 37 6.02 -14.24 55.47
CA PRO A 37 7.12 -13.58 54.80
C PRO A 37 8.36 -14.47 54.90
N VAL A 38 8.81 -15.00 53.77
CA VAL A 38 10.13 -15.64 53.68
C VAL A 38 11.16 -14.51 53.64
N THR A 39 11.87 -14.34 54.75
CA THR A 39 13.12 -13.59 54.85
C THR A 39 14.09 -14.04 53.75
N PRO A 40 14.77 -13.12 53.02
CA PRO A 40 15.72 -13.50 51.98
C PRO A 40 16.96 -14.12 52.63
N THR A 41 17.06 -15.45 52.58
CA THR A 41 18.30 -16.17 52.80
C THR A 41 19.21 -15.94 51.60
N THR A 42 20.43 -15.47 51.89
CA THR A 42 21.65 -15.58 51.08
C THR A 42 21.55 -15.26 49.57
N THR A 43 22.23 -14.18 49.16
CA THR A 43 22.35 -13.61 47.81
C THR A 43 22.87 -14.52 46.68
N ALA A 44 22.97 -15.84 46.88
CA ALA A 44 23.47 -16.81 45.90
C ALA A 44 22.43 -17.89 45.48
N GLU A 45 21.30 -18.05 46.19
CA GLU A 45 20.37 -19.17 45.94
C GLU A 45 19.44 -18.97 44.73
N TRP A 46 19.04 -17.73 44.40
CA TRP A 46 18.16 -17.47 43.22
C TRP A 46 18.82 -17.77 41.87
N ILE A 47 20.16 -17.83 41.83
CA ILE A 47 20.98 -18.08 40.64
C ILE A 47 20.99 -19.58 40.28
N THR A 48 20.80 -20.46 41.26
CA THR A 48 20.89 -21.93 41.09
C THR A 48 19.54 -22.62 40.91
N ASP A 49 18.43 -21.89 41.04
CA ASP A 49 17.10 -22.40 40.71
C ASP A 49 16.74 -22.09 39.25
N TYR A 50 16.70 -23.16 38.44
CA TYR A 50 16.44 -23.13 37.01
C TYR A 50 14.97 -23.46 36.66
N THR A 51 14.14 -23.84 37.64
CA THR A 51 12.76 -24.31 37.41
C THR A 51 11.82 -23.21 36.87
N GLY A 52 12.17 -21.94 37.09
CA GLY A 52 11.41 -20.78 36.60
C GLY A 52 11.78 -20.28 35.20
N ILE A 53 12.73 -20.92 34.51
CA ILE A 53 13.15 -20.53 33.16
C ILE A 53 12.08 -20.97 32.15
N VAL A 54 11.55 -20.02 31.39
CA VAL A 54 10.54 -20.29 30.34
C VAL A 54 11.18 -20.31 28.94
N SER A 55 12.24 -19.53 28.73
CA SER A 55 12.98 -19.52 27.48
C SER A 55 13.71 -20.84 27.22
N LYS A 56 13.74 -21.29 25.97
CA LYS A 56 14.47 -22.49 25.56
C LYS A 56 15.75 -22.11 24.81
N PHE A 57 16.77 -22.94 24.91
CA PHE A 57 18.10 -22.69 24.34
C PHE A 57 18.46 -23.79 23.36
N SER A 58 18.27 -23.54 22.07
CA SER A 58 18.48 -24.53 21.01
C SER A 58 19.89 -24.42 20.46
N LEU A 59 20.68 -25.49 20.54
CA LEU A 59 21.99 -25.56 19.89
C LEU A 59 21.81 -26.00 18.44
N ARG A 60 22.05 -25.08 17.51
CA ARG A 60 21.92 -25.34 16.07
C ARG A 60 23.19 -25.99 15.52
N THR A 61 23.08 -26.59 14.33
CA THR A 61 24.22 -27.18 13.61
C THR A 61 24.38 -26.50 12.25
N ALA A 62 25.52 -26.74 11.59
CA ALA A 62 25.78 -26.21 10.25
C ALA A 62 24.93 -26.92 9.17
N ASP A 63 24.63 -28.19 9.37
CA ASP A 63 23.88 -29.03 8.42
C ASP A 63 22.38 -28.75 8.47
N GLU A 64 21.84 -28.45 9.66
CA GLU A 64 20.41 -28.21 9.91
C GLU A 64 20.20 -26.86 10.64
N PRO A 65 20.45 -25.73 9.95
CA PRO A 65 20.35 -24.40 10.56
C PRO A 65 18.90 -23.94 10.82
N ASP A 66 17.92 -24.61 10.20
CA ASP A 66 16.48 -24.28 10.27
C ASP A 66 15.77 -24.95 11.46
N ASP A 67 16.23 -26.13 11.90
CA ASP A 67 15.52 -26.97 12.88
C ASP A 67 16.02 -26.85 14.32
N ASP A 68 15.08 -26.87 15.28
CA ASP A 68 15.36 -26.90 16.73
C ASP A 68 15.45 -28.34 17.24
N LEU A 69 16.50 -29.06 16.81
CA LEU A 69 16.62 -30.50 17.08
C LEU A 69 17.21 -30.80 18.46
N CYS A 70 18.01 -29.89 19.03
CA CYS A 70 18.65 -30.12 20.32
C CYS A 70 18.59 -28.92 21.25
N TYR A 71 18.07 -29.14 22.45
CA TYR A 71 17.90 -28.11 23.47
C TYR A 71 18.85 -28.34 24.64
N LEU A 72 19.57 -27.28 25.01
CA LEU A 72 20.37 -27.20 26.23
C LEU A 72 19.45 -26.80 27.38
N VAL A 73 19.24 -27.70 28.34
CA VAL A 73 18.31 -27.49 29.45
C VAL A 73 19.11 -27.11 30.70
N ALA A 74 18.89 -25.90 31.20
CA ALA A 74 19.58 -25.40 32.39
C ALA A 74 19.26 -26.27 33.61
N GLY A 75 20.29 -26.75 34.30
CA GLY A 75 20.17 -27.69 35.41
C GLY A 75 20.34 -29.16 35.03
N GLU A 76 20.41 -29.48 33.73
CA GLU A 76 20.59 -30.85 33.21
C GLU A 76 21.91 -30.96 32.41
N PRO A 77 23.05 -31.29 33.05
CA PRO A 77 24.35 -31.35 32.38
C PRO A 77 24.44 -32.38 31.25
N GLU A 78 23.59 -33.41 31.28
CA GLU A 78 23.52 -34.45 30.23
C GLU A 78 23.14 -33.85 28.87
N SER A 79 22.23 -32.88 28.84
CA SER A 79 21.81 -32.16 27.62
C SER A 79 22.97 -31.51 26.86
N ILE A 80 24.03 -31.10 27.57
CA ILE A 80 25.23 -30.50 26.97
C ILE A 80 25.99 -31.53 26.12
N GLN A 81 26.12 -32.76 26.63
CA GLN A 81 26.82 -33.84 25.93
C GLN A 81 25.98 -34.36 24.77
N ASP A 82 24.67 -34.52 24.97
CA ASP A 82 23.73 -35.00 23.96
C ASP A 82 23.68 -34.07 22.74
N CYS A 83 23.71 -32.76 22.96
CA CYS A 83 23.76 -31.77 21.88
C CYS A 83 25.16 -31.58 21.27
N GLY A 84 26.21 -32.23 21.79
CA GLY A 84 27.55 -32.15 21.24
C GLY A 84 28.21 -30.77 21.41
N PHE A 85 27.89 -30.03 22.47
CA PHE A 85 28.45 -28.70 22.71
C PHE A 85 29.98 -28.73 22.88
N ASN A 86 30.69 -27.86 22.15
CA ASN A 86 32.15 -27.80 22.19
C ASN A 86 32.66 -26.70 23.13
N SER A 87 33.14 -27.07 24.31
CA SER A 87 33.65 -26.12 25.32
C SER A 87 34.94 -25.38 24.92
N SER A 88 35.64 -25.85 23.88
CA SER A 88 36.91 -25.26 23.43
C SER A 88 36.75 -24.09 22.47
N THR A 89 35.55 -23.85 21.95
CA THR A 89 35.30 -22.90 20.85
C THR A 89 34.46 -21.70 21.29
N GLN A 90 34.22 -20.76 20.38
CA GLN A 90 33.43 -19.56 20.66
C GLN A 90 31.93 -19.88 20.67
N THR A 91 31.18 -19.25 21.58
CA THR A 91 29.72 -19.44 21.68
C THR A 91 29.00 -18.16 21.29
N PHE A 92 28.16 -18.26 20.27
CA PHE A 92 27.24 -17.23 19.82
C PHE A 92 25.85 -17.53 20.35
N VAL A 93 25.19 -16.53 20.92
CA VAL A 93 23.80 -16.66 21.39
C VAL A 93 22.96 -15.66 20.63
N ILE A 94 22.10 -16.16 19.74
CA ILE A 94 21.19 -15.38 18.91
C ILE A 94 19.87 -15.21 19.67
N ILE A 95 19.43 -13.96 19.82
CA ILE A 95 18.21 -13.60 20.54
C ILE A 95 17.31 -12.82 19.58
N HIS A 96 16.20 -13.43 19.18
CA HIS A 96 15.25 -12.82 18.25
C HIS A 96 14.44 -11.68 18.89
N GLY A 97 13.75 -10.93 18.03
CA GLY A 97 12.93 -9.78 18.42
C GLY A 97 11.45 -10.10 18.56
N TRP A 98 10.63 -9.04 18.47
CA TRP A 98 9.16 -9.15 18.43
C TRP A 98 8.71 -9.87 17.16
N THR A 99 7.77 -10.80 17.31
CA THR A 99 7.18 -11.56 16.19
C THR A 99 5.67 -11.57 16.32
N VAL A 100 4.95 -11.42 15.20
CA VAL A 100 3.48 -11.51 15.16
C VAL A 100 3.02 -12.95 14.97
N THR A 101 3.84 -13.76 14.31
CA THR A 101 3.48 -15.13 13.95
C THR A 101 3.74 -16.12 15.09
N GLY A 102 4.57 -15.73 16.06
CA GLY A 102 5.07 -16.66 17.08
C GLY A 102 6.02 -17.71 16.50
N MET A 103 6.55 -17.48 15.30
CA MET A 103 7.57 -18.31 14.65
C MET A 103 8.85 -17.51 14.44
N PHE A 104 9.97 -18.22 14.27
CA PHE A 104 11.23 -17.63 13.86
C PHE A 104 11.14 -16.99 12.47
N GLU A 105 11.77 -15.84 12.32
CA GLU A 105 11.85 -15.13 11.05
C GLU A 105 12.95 -15.72 10.16
N SER A 106 12.81 -15.59 8.82
CA SER A 106 13.72 -16.21 7.84
C SER A 106 15.20 -15.80 7.94
N TRP A 107 15.53 -14.77 8.73
CA TRP A 107 16.90 -14.33 8.93
C TRP A 107 17.65 -15.18 9.97
N VAL A 108 16.94 -15.85 10.90
CA VAL A 108 17.55 -16.66 11.97
C VAL A 108 18.45 -17.74 11.37
N PRO A 109 17.96 -18.64 10.49
CA PRO A 109 18.81 -19.65 9.88
C PRO A 109 19.92 -19.05 9.00
N LYS A 110 19.63 -17.95 8.28
CA LYS A 110 20.66 -17.25 7.46
C LYS A 110 21.82 -16.76 8.32
N LEU A 111 21.53 -16.23 9.51
CA LEU A 111 22.55 -15.79 10.46
C LEU A 111 23.32 -16.97 11.06
N VAL A 112 22.63 -18.07 11.40
CA VAL A 112 23.26 -19.32 11.87
C VAL A 112 24.24 -19.85 10.82
N SER A 113 23.80 -20.02 9.58
CA SER A 113 24.65 -20.48 8.47
C SER A 113 25.84 -19.55 8.23
N ALA A 114 25.63 -18.22 8.27
CA ALA A 114 26.72 -17.26 8.10
C ALA A 114 27.75 -17.30 9.23
N LEU A 115 27.32 -17.57 10.47
CA LEU A 115 28.22 -17.74 11.61
C LEU A 115 29.04 -19.03 11.48
N TYR A 116 28.44 -20.15 11.08
CA TYR A 116 29.17 -21.40 10.81
C TYR A 116 30.10 -21.28 9.61
N GLN A 117 29.72 -20.55 8.57
CA GLN A 117 30.60 -20.26 7.44
C GLN A 117 31.85 -19.48 7.88
N ARG A 118 31.69 -18.55 8.83
CA ARG A 118 32.79 -17.72 9.33
C ARG A 118 33.63 -18.41 10.40
N GLU A 119 33.01 -19.17 11.29
CA GLU A 119 33.60 -19.88 12.42
C GLU A 119 33.01 -21.32 12.50
N PRO A 120 33.52 -22.27 11.69
CA PRO A 120 32.93 -23.60 11.53
C PRO A 120 32.80 -24.44 12.79
N ASN A 121 33.65 -24.20 13.80
CA ASN A 121 33.68 -24.96 15.04
C ASN A 121 32.95 -24.24 16.20
N ALA A 122 32.33 -23.09 15.95
CA ALA A 122 31.64 -22.33 17.00
C ALA A 122 30.35 -23.04 17.45
N ASN A 123 29.90 -22.72 18.67
CA ASN A 123 28.58 -23.12 19.14
C ASN A 123 27.60 -21.99 18.82
N VAL A 124 26.51 -22.26 18.10
CA VAL A 124 25.48 -21.26 17.80
C VAL A 124 24.19 -21.66 18.51
N ILE A 125 23.85 -20.92 19.55
CA ILE A 125 22.65 -21.13 20.36
C ILE A 125 21.58 -20.12 19.93
N VAL A 126 20.38 -20.58 19.61
CA VAL A 126 19.21 -19.73 19.36
C VAL A 126 18.32 -19.75 20.60
N VAL A 127 18.01 -18.57 21.14
CA VAL A 127 17.12 -18.43 22.29
C VAL A 127 15.68 -18.32 21.80
N ASP A 128 14.86 -19.32 22.14
CA ASP A 128 13.42 -19.31 21.91
C ASP A 128 12.71 -18.65 23.10
N TRP A 129 12.12 -17.49 22.83
CA TRP A 129 11.17 -16.83 23.72
C TRP A 129 9.90 -16.43 22.96
N LEU A 130 9.55 -17.16 21.90
CA LEU A 130 8.49 -16.83 20.93
C LEU A 130 7.13 -16.59 21.61
N THR A 131 6.79 -17.36 22.64
CA THR A 131 5.55 -17.21 23.41
C THR A 131 5.42 -15.83 24.07
N ARG A 132 6.53 -15.30 24.62
CA ARG A 132 6.59 -13.96 25.22
C ARG A 132 6.79 -12.87 24.16
N ALA A 133 7.41 -13.20 23.03
CA ALA A 133 7.63 -12.27 21.93
C ALA A 133 6.36 -12.00 21.11
N ASN A 134 5.44 -12.97 21.00
CA ASN A 134 4.17 -12.87 20.28
C ASN A 134 3.02 -12.29 21.11
N GLN A 135 3.33 -11.37 22.01
CA GLN A 135 2.32 -10.62 22.75
C GLN A 135 2.19 -9.22 22.13
N HIS A 136 1.19 -8.47 22.58
CA HIS A 136 1.07 -7.05 22.24
C HIS A 136 2.40 -6.33 22.55
N TYR A 137 2.87 -5.46 21.65
CA TYR A 137 4.26 -4.97 21.66
C TYR A 137 4.74 -4.43 23.02
N PRO A 138 4.04 -3.51 23.73
CA PRO A 138 4.41 -3.08 25.08
C PRO A 138 4.53 -4.22 26.10
N THR A 139 3.69 -5.27 25.98
CA THR A 139 3.73 -6.45 26.83
C THR A 139 4.98 -7.29 26.52
N SER A 140 5.27 -7.55 25.24
CA SER A 140 6.51 -8.22 24.81
C SER A 140 7.75 -7.42 25.21
N ALA A 141 7.69 -6.08 25.13
CA ALA A 141 8.74 -5.18 25.58
C ALA A 141 8.97 -5.29 27.09
N ALA A 142 7.92 -5.37 27.91
CA ALA A 142 8.05 -5.61 29.35
C ALA A 142 8.67 -6.99 29.65
N TYR A 143 8.35 -8.02 28.86
CA TYR A 143 8.92 -9.36 29.01
C TYR A 143 10.42 -9.45 28.72
N THR A 144 11.02 -8.45 28.05
CA THR A 144 12.47 -8.43 27.82
C THR A 144 13.28 -8.55 29.12
N LYS A 145 12.75 -8.03 30.25
CA LYS A 145 13.36 -8.19 31.56
C LYS A 145 13.39 -9.64 32.03
N LEU A 146 12.27 -10.34 31.92
CA LEU A 146 12.18 -11.75 32.34
C LEU A 146 13.04 -12.65 31.45
N VAL A 147 13.01 -12.42 30.14
CA VAL A 147 13.84 -13.19 29.20
C VAL A 147 15.33 -12.88 29.42
N GLY A 148 15.68 -11.64 29.75
CA GLY A 148 17.06 -11.28 30.12
C GLY A 148 17.55 -12.05 31.35
N VAL A 149 16.69 -12.22 32.36
CA VAL A 149 16.99 -13.06 33.54
C VAL A 149 17.19 -14.52 33.13
N ASP A 150 16.30 -15.08 32.30
CA ASP A 150 16.38 -16.46 31.81
C ASP A 150 17.72 -16.71 31.09
N VAL A 151 18.10 -15.81 30.17
CA VAL A 151 19.36 -15.89 29.41
C VAL A 151 20.56 -15.73 30.35
N ALA A 152 20.52 -14.81 31.32
CA ALA A 152 21.62 -14.64 32.28
C ALA A 152 21.83 -15.88 33.16
N LYS A 153 20.74 -16.47 33.66
CA LYS A 153 20.79 -17.73 34.43
C LYS A 153 21.40 -18.86 33.61
N PHE A 154 20.95 -19.02 32.36
CA PHE A 154 21.50 -20.03 31.44
C PHE A 154 22.99 -19.82 31.16
N VAL A 155 23.41 -18.58 30.85
CA VAL A 155 24.82 -18.25 30.59
C VAL A 155 25.69 -18.48 31.82
N ASN A 156 25.22 -18.12 33.01
CA ASN A 156 25.91 -18.40 34.27
C ASN A 156 26.04 -19.92 34.52
N TRP A 157 24.97 -20.68 34.28
CA TRP A 157 24.93 -22.14 34.45
C TRP A 157 25.93 -22.83 33.52
N ILE A 158 25.81 -22.67 32.20
CA ILE A 158 26.68 -23.35 31.24
C ILE A 158 28.15 -22.98 31.43
N ARG A 159 28.41 -21.73 31.85
CA ARG A 159 29.74 -21.28 32.23
C ARG A 159 30.26 -21.99 33.47
N ASN A 160 29.43 -22.22 34.49
CA ASN A 160 29.85 -22.84 35.74
C ASN A 160 30.08 -24.35 35.54
N GLU A 161 29.20 -25.03 34.81
CA GLU A 161 29.31 -26.45 34.50
C GLU A 161 30.56 -26.76 33.66
N LEU A 162 30.81 -25.98 32.60
CA LEU A 162 31.90 -26.23 31.65
C LEU A 162 33.15 -25.37 31.88
N GLN A 163 33.14 -24.51 32.89
CA GLN A 163 34.21 -23.55 33.20
C GLN A 163 34.57 -22.65 32.01
N LEU A 164 33.58 -22.24 31.21
CA LEU A 164 33.81 -21.43 30.01
C LEU A 164 34.39 -20.06 30.35
N PRO A 165 35.35 -19.55 29.57
CA PRO A 165 35.86 -18.22 29.77
C PRO A 165 34.88 -17.17 29.22
N TRP A 166 34.62 -16.13 30.02
CA TRP A 166 33.68 -15.03 29.69
C TRP A 166 34.00 -14.32 28.36
N ASN A 167 35.26 -14.36 27.92
CA ASN A 167 35.71 -13.75 26.67
C ASN A 167 35.30 -14.53 25.39
N ARG A 168 34.70 -15.73 25.53
CA ARG A 168 34.21 -16.56 24.41
C ARG A 168 32.70 -16.45 24.16
N ILE A 169 31.97 -15.66 24.94
CA ILE A 169 30.52 -15.52 24.80
C ILE A 169 30.20 -14.22 24.06
N HIS A 170 29.48 -14.33 22.95
CA HIS A 170 29.02 -13.20 22.15
C HIS A 170 27.49 -13.29 21.97
N LEU A 171 26.75 -12.36 22.55
CA LEU A 171 25.29 -12.25 22.36
C LEU A 171 24.97 -11.38 21.14
N LEU A 172 24.07 -11.86 20.28
CA LEU A 172 23.55 -11.13 19.14
C LEU A 172 22.05 -10.94 19.31
N GLY A 173 21.63 -9.71 19.59
CA GLY A 173 20.23 -9.40 19.84
C GLY A 173 19.63 -8.54 18.73
N TYR A 174 18.49 -8.93 18.19
CA TYR A 174 17.75 -8.18 17.18
C TYR A 174 16.50 -7.53 17.78
N SER A 175 16.25 -6.24 17.48
CA SER A 175 15.04 -5.52 17.93
C SER A 175 14.87 -5.59 19.46
N LEU A 176 13.78 -6.18 19.98
CA LEU A 176 13.60 -6.45 21.42
C LEU A 176 14.71 -7.34 22.01
N GLY A 177 15.23 -8.27 21.23
CA GLY A 177 16.30 -9.18 21.63
C GLY A 177 17.62 -8.47 21.95
N ALA A 178 17.85 -7.27 21.40
CA ALA A 178 19.01 -6.44 21.77
C ALA A 178 18.94 -5.97 23.23
N HIS A 179 17.74 -5.62 23.71
CA HIS A 179 17.53 -5.25 25.11
C HIS A 179 17.59 -6.46 26.04
N VAL A 180 17.05 -7.61 25.60
CA VAL A 180 17.25 -8.89 26.30
C VAL A 180 18.74 -9.20 26.47
N ALA A 181 19.54 -9.04 25.42
CA ALA A 181 20.98 -9.26 25.46
C ALA A 181 21.69 -8.32 26.45
N GLY A 182 21.27 -7.05 26.49
CA GLY A 182 21.81 -6.06 27.43
C GLY A 182 21.50 -6.41 28.89
N ILE A 183 20.23 -6.65 29.20
CA ILE A 183 19.77 -7.06 30.53
C ILE A 183 20.46 -8.37 30.95
N ALA A 184 20.58 -9.33 30.03
CA ALA A 184 21.28 -10.58 30.31
C ALA A 184 22.76 -10.35 30.63
N GLY A 185 23.44 -9.50 29.85
CA GLY A 185 24.85 -9.14 30.07
C GLY A 185 25.10 -8.49 31.43
N ASP A 186 24.23 -7.57 31.86
CA ASP A 186 24.32 -6.91 33.17
C ASP A 186 24.14 -7.89 34.34
N LEU A 187 23.25 -8.88 34.19
CA LEU A 187 22.94 -9.89 35.22
C LEU A 187 23.92 -11.08 35.27
N THR A 188 24.90 -11.16 34.36
CA THR A 188 25.92 -12.20 34.42
C THR A 188 26.93 -11.96 35.56
N GLN A 189 27.52 -13.03 36.09
CA GLN A 189 28.50 -12.93 37.20
C GLN A 189 29.74 -12.09 36.83
N ARG A 190 30.09 -12.02 35.54
CA ARG A 190 31.13 -11.14 34.99
C ARG A 190 30.76 -10.70 33.57
N GLN A 191 31.27 -9.55 33.15
CA GLN A 191 31.07 -9.05 31.79
C GLN A 191 31.51 -10.06 30.73
N ILE A 192 30.55 -10.48 29.91
CA ILE A 192 30.76 -11.24 28.67
C ILE A 192 31.58 -10.45 27.64
N SER A 193 32.11 -11.17 26.64
CA SER A 193 33.04 -10.62 25.64
C SER A 193 32.43 -9.50 24.80
N ARG A 194 31.23 -9.74 24.26
CA ARG A 194 30.63 -8.85 23.27
C ARG A 194 29.12 -8.99 23.22
N ILE A 195 28.43 -7.86 23.08
CA ILE A 195 27.03 -7.81 22.65
C ILE A 195 26.98 -7.04 21.32
N THR A 196 26.28 -7.59 20.33
CA THR A 196 25.94 -6.85 19.11
C THR A 196 24.44 -6.59 19.08
N GLY A 197 24.06 -5.30 19.06
CA GLY A 197 22.69 -4.85 18.92
C GLY A 197 22.33 -4.61 17.46
N LEU A 198 21.43 -5.41 16.91
CA LEU A 198 20.94 -5.31 15.53
C LEU A 198 19.61 -4.55 15.56
N ASP A 199 19.68 -3.25 15.24
CA ASP A 199 18.60 -2.26 15.29
C ASP A 199 17.71 -2.39 16.54
N PRO A 200 18.23 -2.12 17.75
CA PRO A 200 17.48 -2.27 19.00
C PRO A 200 16.16 -1.49 18.97
N ALA A 201 15.12 -2.01 19.62
CA ALA A 201 13.79 -1.43 19.54
C ALA A 201 13.72 -0.01 20.17
N GLY A 202 13.01 0.90 19.50
CA GLY A 202 12.85 2.29 19.93
C GLY A 202 11.69 2.55 20.90
N PRO A 203 10.44 2.13 20.57
CA PRO A 203 9.28 2.46 21.38
C PRO A 203 9.41 1.83 22.78
N THR A 204 8.99 2.53 23.82
CA THR A 204 9.20 2.19 25.25
C THR A 204 10.65 2.26 25.77
N PHE A 205 11.67 2.15 24.91
CA PHE A 205 13.09 2.09 25.32
C PHE A 205 13.87 3.41 25.11
N GLU A 206 13.43 4.29 24.20
CA GLU A 206 14.12 5.56 23.89
C GLU A 206 14.39 6.42 25.14
N HIS A 207 13.44 6.43 26.08
CA HIS A 207 13.52 7.20 27.33
C HIS A 207 13.70 6.32 28.57
N ALA A 208 13.90 5.01 28.41
CA ALA A 208 14.14 4.11 29.53
C ALA A 208 15.57 4.25 30.08
N ASP A 209 15.71 3.98 31.39
CA ASP A 209 16.98 3.98 32.11
C ASP A 209 17.91 2.87 31.62
N ASN A 210 19.23 3.06 31.81
CA ASN A 210 20.26 2.14 31.32
C ASN A 210 20.09 0.70 31.84
N GLU A 211 19.54 0.52 33.04
CA GLU A 211 19.29 -0.80 33.68
C GLU A 211 18.22 -1.63 32.96
N ASN A 212 17.40 -1.00 32.10
CA ASN A 212 16.28 -1.65 31.43
C ASN A 212 16.45 -1.74 29.91
N ILE A 213 17.62 -1.36 29.39
CA ILE A 213 17.92 -1.28 27.96
C ILE A 213 19.29 -1.89 27.67
N LEU A 214 19.66 -1.90 26.39
CA LEU A 214 21.04 -2.18 26.01
C LEU A 214 21.90 -0.97 26.38
N SER A 215 23.03 -1.21 27.02
CA SER A 215 23.96 -0.17 27.47
C SER A 215 25.42 -0.61 27.24
N PRO A 216 26.38 0.34 27.20
CA PRO A 216 27.80 -0.01 27.10
C PRO A 216 28.34 -0.77 28.33
N GLY A 217 27.63 -0.75 29.46
CA GLY A 217 28.02 -1.44 30.69
C GLY A 217 27.80 -2.95 30.66
N ASP A 218 26.95 -3.42 29.75
CA ASP A 218 26.41 -4.79 29.77
C ASP A 218 27.43 -5.84 29.28
N ALA A 219 28.52 -5.41 28.63
CA ALA A 219 29.59 -6.29 28.16
C ALA A 219 30.94 -5.59 28.08
N GLN A 220 32.01 -6.37 27.87
CA GLN A 220 33.35 -5.82 27.60
C GLN A 220 33.39 -4.98 26.32
N PHE A 221 32.51 -5.27 25.35
CA PHE A 221 32.35 -4.47 24.15
C PHE A 221 30.92 -4.57 23.62
N VAL A 222 30.34 -3.45 23.20
CA VAL A 222 28.97 -3.36 22.71
C VAL A 222 28.99 -2.55 21.42
N ASP A 223 28.59 -3.17 20.31
CA ASP A 223 28.47 -2.52 19.01
C ASP A 223 27.04 -2.61 18.49
N VAL A 224 26.56 -1.51 17.93
CA VAL A 224 25.13 -1.34 17.60
C VAL A 224 24.98 -0.85 16.17
N LEU A 225 24.10 -1.49 15.41
CA LEU A 225 23.71 -1.07 14.06
C LEU A 225 22.32 -0.45 14.13
N HIS A 226 22.20 0.84 13.82
CA HIS A 226 20.93 1.56 13.76
C HIS A 226 20.51 1.74 12.31
N THR A 227 19.46 1.06 11.86
CA THR A 227 19.04 1.03 10.45
C THR A 227 17.62 1.52 10.20
N ASN A 228 16.75 1.62 11.23
CA ASN A 228 15.38 2.10 11.10
C ASN A 228 14.95 3.11 12.19
N THR A 229 15.65 4.24 12.26
CA THR A 229 15.44 5.30 13.26
C THR A 229 14.52 6.44 12.79
N ARG A 230 13.79 6.25 11.68
CA ARG A 230 12.87 7.26 11.13
C ARG A 230 11.68 7.49 12.07
N GLY A 231 11.41 8.75 12.42
CA GLY A 231 10.28 9.16 13.26
C GLY A 231 10.71 10.10 14.39
N SER A 232 9.74 10.62 15.13
CA SER A 232 10.04 11.38 16.36
C SER A 232 10.64 10.44 17.42
N PRO A 233 11.49 10.94 18.34
CA PRO A 233 12.04 10.14 19.43
C PRO A 233 10.93 9.38 20.19
N GLY A 234 11.15 8.09 20.44
CA GLY A 234 10.18 7.20 21.10
C GLY A 234 9.04 6.69 20.20
N ARG A 235 8.98 7.14 18.94
CA ARG A 235 8.04 6.66 17.91
C ARG A 235 8.74 6.03 16.69
N SER A 236 10.07 6.06 16.62
CA SER A 236 10.84 5.30 15.63
C SER A 236 10.87 3.82 16.01
N ILE A 237 10.89 2.93 15.01
CA ILE A 237 10.92 1.48 15.22
C ILE A 237 12.24 1.05 15.88
N GLY A 238 13.37 1.53 15.35
CA GLY A 238 14.69 1.42 15.96
C GLY A 238 14.98 2.59 16.90
N ILE A 239 15.80 2.35 17.92
CA ILE A 239 16.22 3.34 18.91
C ILE A 239 17.13 4.40 18.27
N GLN A 240 16.87 5.68 18.56
CA GLN A 240 17.66 6.80 18.02
C GLN A 240 18.90 7.10 18.86
N LYS A 241 18.77 7.04 20.19
CA LYS A 241 19.88 7.27 21.11
C LYS A 241 20.97 6.20 20.94
N PRO A 242 22.25 6.58 21.05
CA PRO A 242 23.34 5.62 21.07
C PRO A 242 23.29 4.80 22.36
N VAL A 243 23.46 3.48 22.23
CA VAL A 243 23.39 2.50 23.33
C VAL A 243 24.62 1.59 23.40
N GLY A 244 25.60 1.75 22.49
CA GLY A 244 26.84 0.99 22.47
C GLY A 244 28.12 1.77 22.81
N HIS A 245 29.24 1.07 22.77
CA HIS A 245 30.56 1.70 22.69
C HIS A 245 30.76 2.32 21.31
N ILE A 246 30.28 1.61 20.28
CA ILE A 246 30.28 2.05 18.88
C ILE A 246 28.86 1.90 18.32
N ASP A 247 28.31 3.00 17.84
CA ASP A 247 26.96 3.07 17.29
C ASP A 247 27.08 3.48 15.83
N ILE A 248 26.79 2.55 14.93
CA ILE A 248 26.92 2.73 13.48
C ILE A 248 25.53 2.99 12.91
N TYR A 249 25.41 4.03 12.10
CA TYR A 249 24.18 4.47 11.45
C TYR A 249 24.32 4.36 9.92
N PRO A 250 24.18 3.15 9.33
CA PRO A 250 24.22 2.96 7.88
C PRO A 250 23.20 3.85 7.18
N ASN A 251 23.66 4.57 6.16
CA ASN A 251 22.89 5.54 5.38
C ASN A 251 22.32 6.72 6.17
N GLY A 252 22.77 6.91 7.42
CA GLY A 252 22.20 7.87 8.37
C GLY A 252 21.29 7.23 9.41
N GLY A 253 20.99 5.94 9.26
CA GLY A 253 20.26 5.11 10.19
C GLY A 253 18.74 5.29 10.15
N THR A 254 18.20 6.21 9.36
CA THR A 254 16.75 6.42 9.25
C THR A 254 16.08 5.39 8.37
N PHE A 255 16.67 5.12 7.20
CA PHE A 255 16.11 4.22 6.20
C PHE A 255 17.22 3.68 5.28
N GLN A 256 17.02 2.47 4.74
CA GLN A 256 18.05 1.76 3.99
C GLN A 256 17.75 1.71 2.48
N PRO A 257 18.77 1.85 1.61
CA PRO A 257 18.62 1.70 0.16
C PRO A 257 17.97 0.36 -0.22
N GLY A 258 17.13 0.36 -1.25
CA GLY A 258 16.40 -0.84 -1.70
C GLY A 258 15.16 -1.21 -0.89
N CYS A 259 14.92 -0.55 0.25
CA CYS A 259 13.71 -0.75 1.03
C CYS A 259 12.57 0.22 0.62
N ASP A 260 12.82 1.16 -0.30
CA ASP A 260 11.82 2.14 -0.74
C ASP A 260 10.80 1.51 -1.70
N ILE A 261 9.52 1.81 -1.47
CA ILE A 261 8.37 1.12 -2.06
C ILE A 261 8.40 1.15 -3.60
N GLN A 262 8.98 2.21 -4.20
CA GLN A 262 9.09 2.36 -5.66
C GLN A 262 10.01 1.32 -6.34
N ASN A 263 11.17 0.98 -5.78
CA ASN A 263 12.05 -0.05 -6.35
C ASN A 263 11.57 -1.46 -6.00
N THR A 264 10.84 -1.61 -4.89
CA THR A 264 10.23 -2.87 -4.47
C THR A 264 9.01 -3.23 -5.32
N LEU A 265 8.27 -2.26 -5.85
CA LEU A 265 7.20 -2.49 -6.83
C LEU A 265 7.72 -3.06 -8.17
N LEU A 266 8.93 -2.70 -8.59
CA LEU A 266 9.61 -3.32 -9.75
C LEU A 266 9.99 -4.78 -9.47
N GLY A 267 10.41 -5.11 -8.24
CA GLY A 267 10.63 -6.48 -7.79
C GLY A 267 9.34 -7.32 -7.77
N ILE A 268 8.23 -6.74 -7.29
CA ILE A 268 6.89 -7.35 -7.28
C ILE A 268 6.39 -7.60 -8.71
N ALA A 269 6.62 -6.66 -9.64
CA ALA A 269 6.28 -6.81 -11.06
C ALA A 269 7.08 -7.94 -11.74
N SER A 270 8.29 -8.24 -11.26
CA SER A 270 9.15 -9.30 -11.83
C SER A 270 8.91 -10.70 -11.24
N ALA A 271 8.32 -10.81 -10.03
CA ALA A 271 8.22 -12.09 -9.30
C ALA A 271 6.78 -12.61 -9.09
N GLY A 272 5.74 -11.87 -9.48
CA GLY A 272 4.35 -12.33 -9.41
C GLY A 272 3.87 -12.66 -7.98
N ILE A 273 2.99 -13.67 -7.84
CA ILE A 273 2.27 -14.06 -6.60
C ILE A 273 3.20 -14.29 -5.38
N LYS A 274 4.48 -14.63 -5.59
CA LYS A 274 5.48 -14.78 -4.52
C LYS A 274 5.88 -13.45 -3.85
N GLY A 275 5.60 -12.30 -4.47
CA GLY A 275 5.89 -10.98 -3.91
C GLY A 275 4.90 -10.52 -2.83
N LEU A 276 3.67 -11.05 -2.80
CA LEU A 276 2.63 -10.66 -1.84
C LEU A 276 2.76 -11.31 -0.45
N GLN A 277 3.49 -12.43 -0.34
CA GLN A 277 3.69 -13.14 0.93
C GLN A 277 4.62 -12.40 1.91
N ASN A 278 5.25 -11.30 1.49
CA ASN A 278 6.30 -10.60 2.24
C ASN A 278 5.89 -9.19 2.71
N MET A 279 4.59 -8.91 2.90
CA MET A 279 4.13 -7.58 3.32
C MET A 279 4.56 -7.18 4.75
N ASP A 280 4.69 -8.12 5.69
CA ASP A 280 5.28 -7.84 7.01
C ASP A 280 6.81 -7.65 6.95
N GLN A 281 7.47 -8.39 6.04
CA GLN A 281 8.89 -8.23 5.74
C GLN A 281 9.17 -6.86 5.05
N LEU A 282 8.16 -6.28 4.39
CA LEU A 282 8.22 -4.98 3.72
C LEU A 282 8.33 -3.81 4.71
N VAL A 283 7.60 -3.86 5.82
CA VAL A 283 7.68 -2.85 6.92
C VAL A 283 8.98 -3.04 7.72
N LYS A 284 9.48 -4.28 7.81
CA LYS A 284 10.72 -4.64 8.50
C LYS A 284 11.98 -4.52 7.64
N CYS A 285 11.92 -4.25 6.33
CA CYS A 285 13.10 -4.26 5.44
C CYS A 285 14.28 -3.40 5.97
N SER A 286 14.02 -2.15 6.36
CA SER A 286 15.06 -1.29 6.95
C SER A 286 15.48 -1.73 8.35
N HIS A 287 14.60 -2.38 9.11
CA HIS A 287 14.87 -2.91 10.45
C HIS A 287 15.77 -4.15 10.38
N GLU A 288 15.37 -5.14 9.59
CA GLU A 288 16.07 -6.40 9.32
C GLU A 288 17.41 -6.19 8.58
N ARG A 289 17.59 -5.04 7.89
CA ARG A 289 18.86 -4.71 7.22
C ARG A 289 20.06 -4.75 8.17
N SER A 290 19.88 -4.43 9.44
CA SER A 290 20.94 -4.54 10.46
C SER A 290 21.53 -5.95 10.51
N ILE A 291 20.68 -6.98 10.48
CA ILE A 291 21.07 -8.40 10.44
C ILE A 291 21.82 -8.70 9.14
N HIS A 292 21.28 -8.30 7.99
CA HIS A 292 21.91 -8.56 6.69
C HIS A 292 23.26 -7.86 6.52
N LEU A 293 23.44 -6.67 7.08
CA LEU A 293 24.74 -5.98 7.14
C LEU A 293 25.74 -6.72 8.03
N PHE A 294 25.26 -7.34 9.11
CA PHE A 294 26.10 -8.20 9.97
C PHE A 294 26.47 -9.51 9.26
N ILE A 295 25.51 -10.16 8.59
CA ILE A 295 25.74 -11.35 7.75
C ILE A 295 26.78 -11.05 6.66
N ASP A 296 26.64 -9.94 5.94
CA ASP A 296 27.62 -9.50 4.93
C ASP A 296 29.02 -9.38 5.54
N SER A 297 29.14 -8.86 6.76
CA SER A 297 30.43 -8.75 7.45
C SER A 297 31.06 -10.10 7.85
N LEU A 298 30.24 -11.14 8.00
CA LEU A 298 30.68 -12.51 8.27
C LEU A 298 31.17 -13.19 6.99
N VAL A 299 30.37 -13.12 5.92
CA VAL A 299 30.64 -13.87 4.68
C VAL A 299 31.65 -13.17 3.77
N ASN A 300 31.69 -11.83 3.74
CA ASN A 300 32.56 -11.04 2.87
C ASN A 300 33.77 -10.47 3.64
N ALA A 301 34.59 -11.35 4.20
CA ALA A 301 35.73 -10.97 5.04
C ALA A 301 36.78 -10.09 4.33
N GLU A 302 36.96 -10.26 3.01
CA GLU A 302 37.91 -9.49 2.20
C GLU A 302 37.37 -8.10 1.80
N GLN A 303 36.03 -7.95 1.74
CA GLN A 303 35.36 -6.73 1.30
C GLN A 303 34.58 -6.06 2.44
N GLN A 304 35.29 -5.71 3.51
CA GLN A 304 34.66 -5.08 4.66
C GLN A 304 34.25 -3.62 4.41
N SER A 305 33.05 -3.30 4.88
CA SER A 305 32.51 -1.95 4.89
C SER A 305 33.12 -1.11 6.01
N MET A 306 33.48 0.14 5.69
CA MET A 306 34.09 1.09 6.63
C MET A 306 33.08 2.12 7.10
N ALA A 307 32.97 2.27 8.43
CA ALA A 307 32.18 3.30 9.09
C ALA A 307 33.07 4.43 9.60
N TYR A 308 32.57 5.66 9.53
CA TYR A 308 33.33 6.88 9.86
C TYR A 308 32.64 7.68 10.96
N ARG A 309 33.39 7.95 12.04
CA ARG A 309 32.96 8.80 13.14
C ARG A 309 32.66 10.20 12.65
N CYS A 310 31.46 10.69 12.96
CA CYS A 310 31.04 12.02 12.57
C CYS A 310 30.16 12.68 13.65
N SER A 311 30.10 14.01 13.63
CA SER A 311 29.23 14.76 14.54
C SER A 311 27.75 14.65 14.18
N SER A 312 27.43 14.54 12.89
CA SER A 312 26.06 14.40 12.39
C SER A 312 26.05 13.78 10.99
N GLN A 313 24.90 13.24 10.60
CA GLN A 313 24.66 12.74 9.24
C GLN A 313 24.90 13.83 8.18
N ASN A 314 24.50 15.08 8.44
CA ASN A 314 24.71 16.18 7.50
C ASN A 314 26.21 16.46 7.26
N ALA A 315 27.03 16.44 8.31
CA ALA A 315 28.48 16.60 8.17
C ALA A 315 29.10 15.41 7.40
N PHE A 316 28.57 14.21 7.60
CA PHE A 316 28.98 13.01 6.85
C PHE A 316 28.62 13.12 5.36
N ASN A 317 27.39 13.52 5.02
CA ASN A 317 26.93 13.71 3.64
C ASN A 317 27.71 14.83 2.90
N LYS A 318 28.34 15.77 3.63
CA LYS A 318 29.28 16.75 3.08
C LYS A 318 30.71 16.20 2.87
N GLY A 319 30.94 14.92 3.16
CA GLY A 319 32.24 14.24 3.05
C GLY A 319 33.25 14.63 4.14
N GLN A 320 32.85 15.36 5.19
CA GLN A 320 33.79 15.98 6.13
C GLN A 320 34.44 14.97 7.12
N CYS A 321 33.90 13.76 7.20
CA CYS A 321 34.21 12.80 8.26
C CYS A 321 35.03 11.57 7.83
N LEU A 322 35.55 11.51 6.60
CA LEU A 322 36.25 10.34 6.04
C LEU A 322 37.68 10.11 6.58
N SER A 323 37.94 10.35 7.87
CA SER A 323 39.28 10.19 8.48
C SER A 323 39.38 8.92 9.30
N CYS A 324 40.47 8.17 9.15
CA CYS A 324 40.77 6.99 9.97
C CYS A 324 41.70 7.25 11.16
N ARG A 325 42.31 8.44 11.26
CA ARG A 325 43.22 8.79 12.37
C ARG A 325 42.53 8.65 13.74
N LYS A 326 43.24 8.08 14.73
CA LYS A 326 42.77 7.93 16.12
C LYS A 326 41.39 7.25 16.22
N ASN A 327 41.21 6.12 15.54
CA ASN A 327 39.97 5.33 15.55
C ASN A 327 38.72 6.13 15.10
N ARG A 328 38.90 7.12 14.23
CA ARG A 328 37.79 7.85 13.61
C ARG A 328 37.12 7.08 12.48
N CYS A 329 37.67 5.94 12.08
CA CYS A 329 36.96 4.97 11.26
C CYS A 329 37.06 3.59 11.91
N ASN A 330 36.11 2.72 11.59
CA ASN A 330 36.09 1.35 12.04
C ASN A 330 35.40 0.45 11.02
N LYS A 331 35.57 -0.85 11.12
CA LYS A 331 34.88 -1.84 10.29
C LYS A 331 33.46 -2.04 10.80
N LEU A 332 32.51 -2.25 9.90
CA LEU A 332 31.14 -2.64 10.25
C LEU A 332 31.08 -4.15 10.56
N GLY A 333 30.32 -4.51 11.60
CA GLY A 333 29.96 -5.90 11.90
C GLY A 333 31.05 -6.70 12.62
N TYR A 334 31.26 -7.95 12.23
CA TYR A 334 32.03 -8.94 13.02
C TYR A 334 33.47 -8.51 13.30
N ASN A 335 34.19 -7.98 12.31
CA ASN A 335 35.60 -7.57 12.44
C ASN A 335 35.80 -6.13 12.93
N VAL A 336 34.81 -5.55 13.63
CA VAL A 336 34.95 -4.24 14.28
C VAL A 336 36.12 -4.24 15.28
N ASN A 337 36.92 -3.17 15.27
CA ASN A 337 37.95 -2.97 16.29
C ASN A 337 37.28 -2.60 17.61
N LYS A 338 37.54 -3.36 18.67
CA LYS A 338 36.92 -3.21 20.01
C LYS A 338 37.45 -1.98 20.77
N VAL A 339 37.20 -0.79 20.24
CA VAL A 339 37.66 0.49 20.80
C VAL A 339 36.64 0.99 21.82
N ARG A 340 37.09 1.17 23.07
CA ARG A 340 36.28 1.76 24.15
C ARG A 340 36.65 3.24 24.31
N ALA A 341 35.64 4.11 24.23
CA ALA A 341 35.79 5.55 24.43
C ALA A 341 34.95 5.99 25.63
N THR A 342 35.31 7.12 26.25
CA THR A 342 34.57 7.70 27.38
C THR A 342 33.14 8.14 27.03
N ARG A 343 32.86 8.33 25.74
CA ARG A 343 31.52 8.59 25.20
C ARG A 343 31.27 7.65 24.03
N SER A 344 30.02 7.23 23.86
CA SER A 344 29.61 6.50 22.67
C SER A 344 30.03 7.24 21.39
N THR A 345 30.49 6.46 20.41
CA THR A 345 30.98 6.97 19.14
C THR A 345 29.97 6.71 18.03
N LYS A 346 29.26 7.76 17.60
CA LYS A 346 28.40 7.73 16.40
C LYS A 346 29.24 7.66 15.12
N MET A 347 29.04 6.63 14.32
CA MET A 347 29.69 6.41 13.03
C MET A 347 28.66 6.29 11.91
N TYR A 348 29.06 6.66 10.70
CA TYR A 348 28.19 6.67 9.51
C TYR A 348 28.92 6.05 8.33
N LEU A 349 28.15 5.46 7.43
CA LEU A 349 28.58 4.97 6.12
C LEU A 349 27.42 5.02 5.14
N LYS A 350 27.69 4.87 3.85
CA LYS A 350 26.70 4.52 2.84
C LYS A 350 26.81 3.03 2.50
N THR A 351 25.75 2.46 1.96
CA THR A 351 25.72 1.06 1.51
C THR A 351 24.98 0.94 0.19
N ARG A 352 25.13 -0.20 -0.47
CA ARG A 352 24.26 -0.62 -1.57
C ARG A 352 22.89 -1.05 -1.04
N ASP A 353 21.97 -1.27 -1.97
CA ASP A 353 20.63 -1.82 -1.76
C ASP A 353 20.61 -3.35 -1.61
N MET A 354 21.60 -4.04 -2.17
CA MET A 354 21.78 -5.49 -2.09
C MET A 354 23.21 -5.90 -1.72
N MET A 355 23.34 -7.11 -1.17
CA MET A 355 24.62 -7.71 -0.77
C MET A 355 25.45 -8.08 -2.02
N PRO A 356 26.79 -7.87 -2.04
CA PRO A 356 27.62 -7.26 -1.00
C PRO A 356 27.38 -5.76 -0.85
N TYR A 357 27.30 -5.27 0.39
CA TYR A 357 26.81 -3.91 0.69
C TYR A 357 27.86 -2.81 0.58
N LYS A 358 29.13 -3.18 0.46
CA LYS A 358 30.27 -2.26 0.46
C LYS A 358 30.17 -1.24 -0.67
N VAL A 359 30.51 0.00 -0.34
CA VAL A 359 30.79 1.09 -1.28
C VAL A 359 32.06 1.81 -0.88
N PHE A 360 32.70 2.46 -1.84
CA PHE A 360 33.86 3.32 -1.64
C PHE A 360 33.41 4.78 -1.49
N HIS A 361 33.97 5.48 -0.50
CA HIS A 361 33.57 6.83 -0.10
C HIS A 361 34.62 7.84 -0.55
N TYR A 362 34.18 8.86 -1.29
CA TYR A 362 35.03 9.94 -1.77
C TYR A 362 34.49 11.29 -1.31
N GLN A 363 35.32 12.09 -0.65
CA GLN A 363 35.03 13.50 -0.43
C GLN A 363 35.54 14.28 -1.62
N VAL A 364 34.64 15.00 -2.29
CA VAL A 364 34.99 15.90 -3.40
C VAL A 364 34.83 17.33 -2.92
N LYS A 365 35.88 18.14 -3.08
CA LYS A 365 35.88 19.59 -2.81
C LYS A 365 36.19 20.36 -4.07
N VAL A 366 35.30 21.29 -4.41
CA VAL A 366 35.39 22.11 -5.62
C VAL A 366 35.15 23.56 -5.25
N HIS A 367 35.97 24.46 -5.80
CA HIS A 367 35.72 25.90 -5.72
C HIS A 367 35.15 26.38 -7.05
N PHE A 368 33.99 27.01 -7.01
CA PHE A 368 33.30 27.52 -8.18
C PHE A 368 33.53 29.02 -8.31
N PHE A 369 34.33 29.44 -9.29
CA PHE A 369 34.55 30.86 -9.57
C PHE A 369 33.46 31.39 -10.50
N SER A 370 32.95 32.59 -10.21
CA SER A 370 32.02 33.29 -11.10
C SER A 370 32.27 34.79 -11.08
N GLU A 371 32.19 35.40 -12.27
CA GLU A 371 32.26 36.85 -12.45
C GLU A 371 30.94 37.53 -12.04
N LYS A 372 29.83 36.79 -12.08
CA LYS A 372 28.49 37.25 -11.70
C LYS A 372 28.10 36.65 -10.36
N LYS A 373 27.31 37.38 -9.57
CA LYS A 373 26.73 36.86 -8.32
C LYS A 373 25.60 35.88 -8.65
N LEU A 374 25.96 34.61 -8.86
CA LEU A 374 25.04 33.52 -9.17
C LEU A 374 24.83 32.65 -7.92
N SER A 375 23.59 32.23 -7.69
CA SER A 375 23.21 31.29 -6.64
C SER A 375 22.11 30.37 -7.15
N PHE A 376 22.32 29.07 -7.04
CA PHE A 376 21.36 28.04 -7.42
C PHE A 376 21.19 27.04 -6.28
N THR A 377 19.96 26.53 -6.12
CA THR A 377 19.65 25.46 -5.17
C THR A 377 19.33 24.17 -5.92
N GLU A 378 19.61 23.04 -5.30
CA GLU A 378 19.16 21.71 -5.74
C GLU A 378 19.51 21.33 -7.19
N GLN A 379 20.71 21.67 -7.65
CA GLN A 379 21.14 21.49 -9.04
C GLN A 379 21.61 20.06 -9.34
N PRO A 380 21.21 19.45 -10.48
CA PRO A 380 21.64 18.11 -10.86
C PRO A 380 23.04 18.11 -11.51
N PHE A 381 23.89 17.17 -11.08
CA PHE A 381 25.23 16.97 -11.59
C PHE A 381 25.50 15.49 -11.88
N LYS A 382 26.43 15.24 -12.79
CA LYS A 382 27.04 13.93 -12.98
C LYS A 382 28.55 14.02 -12.83
N ILE A 383 29.15 13.01 -12.21
CA ILE A 383 30.60 12.91 -12.04
C ILE A 383 31.08 11.53 -12.49
N SER A 384 32.13 11.52 -13.31
CA SER A 384 32.78 10.29 -13.76
C SER A 384 34.18 10.20 -13.15
N LEU A 385 34.53 9.04 -12.62
CA LEU A 385 35.80 8.75 -11.96
C LEU A 385 36.55 7.68 -12.76
N PHE A 386 37.81 7.95 -13.10
CA PHE A 386 38.68 7.02 -13.83
C PHE A 386 39.96 6.79 -13.03
N GLY A 387 40.34 5.53 -12.83
CA GLY A 387 41.54 5.15 -12.08
C GLY A 387 42.29 3.98 -12.70
N THR A 388 43.20 3.39 -11.93
CA THR A 388 44.10 2.33 -12.41
C THR A 388 43.44 0.97 -12.55
N HIS A 389 42.42 0.68 -11.72
CA HIS A 389 41.78 -0.64 -11.66
C HIS A 389 40.39 -0.65 -12.34
N GLY A 390 39.84 0.51 -12.64
CA GLY A 390 38.57 0.64 -13.35
C GLY A 390 38.09 2.08 -13.44
N GLU A 391 36.84 2.22 -13.88
CA GLU A 391 36.17 3.50 -14.05
C GLU A 391 34.69 3.38 -13.69
N LYS A 392 34.10 4.50 -13.24
CA LYS A 392 32.66 4.63 -13.01
C LYS A 392 32.21 5.97 -13.58
N GLU A 393 31.41 5.91 -14.64
CA GLU A 393 30.93 7.09 -15.34
C GLU A 393 29.54 7.53 -14.88
N ASP A 394 29.24 8.81 -15.09
CA ASP A 394 27.90 9.41 -14.97
C ASP A 394 27.22 9.19 -13.60
N ILE A 395 27.99 9.18 -12.51
CA ILE A 395 27.44 9.03 -11.15
C ILE A 395 26.57 10.27 -10.85
N PRO A 396 25.24 10.10 -10.71
CA PRO A 396 24.36 11.24 -10.51
C PRO A 396 24.43 11.71 -9.05
N PHE A 397 24.47 13.02 -8.85
CA PHE A 397 24.33 13.62 -7.53
C PHE A 397 23.65 14.98 -7.61
N GLN A 398 22.96 15.36 -6.54
CA GLN A 398 22.29 16.65 -6.45
C GLN A 398 23.07 17.59 -5.53
N MET A 399 23.37 18.79 -6.02
CA MET A 399 24.06 19.82 -5.26
C MET A 399 23.04 20.74 -4.59
N ALA A 400 22.95 20.67 -3.25
CA ALA A 400 21.97 21.42 -2.48
C ALA A 400 22.08 22.95 -2.68
N MET A 401 23.29 23.48 -2.79
CA MET A 401 23.55 24.91 -2.92
C MET A 401 24.83 25.13 -3.72
N LEU A 402 24.73 25.94 -4.78
CA LEU A 402 25.81 26.30 -5.68
C LEU A 402 25.88 27.84 -5.79
N GLU A 403 26.88 28.41 -5.13
CA GLU A 403 27.11 29.85 -5.13
C GLU A 403 28.42 30.21 -5.83
N GLY A 404 28.43 31.33 -6.54
CA GLY A 404 29.66 31.89 -7.10
C GLY A 404 30.67 32.27 -6.03
N ASN A 405 31.94 31.99 -6.31
CA ASN A 405 33.10 32.23 -5.45
C ASN A 405 33.03 31.49 -4.11
N SER A 406 32.39 30.33 -4.09
CA SER A 406 32.25 29.47 -2.92
C SER A 406 32.92 28.12 -3.11
N THR A 407 33.31 27.49 -1.99
CA THR A 407 33.85 26.12 -1.99
C THR A 407 32.78 25.17 -1.50
N VAL A 408 32.41 24.19 -2.33
CA VAL A 408 31.44 23.15 -1.97
C VAL A 408 32.18 21.85 -1.67
N SER A 409 31.71 21.12 -0.66
CA SER A 409 32.21 19.81 -0.26
C SER A 409 31.03 18.85 -0.18
N PHE A 410 31.12 17.72 -0.88
CA PHE A 410 30.08 16.69 -0.89
C PHE A 410 30.70 15.30 -0.84
N LEU A 411 29.91 14.34 -0.36
CA LEU A 411 30.23 12.92 -0.37
C LEU A 411 29.77 12.30 -1.68
N LEU A 412 30.65 11.55 -2.32
CA LEU A 412 30.39 10.72 -3.49
C LEU A 412 30.67 9.27 -3.12
N THR A 413 29.87 8.34 -3.64
CA THR A 413 30.04 6.91 -3.38
C THR A 413 29.93 6.09 -4.66
N THR A 414 30.69 5.01 -4.74
CA THR A 414 30.65 4.05 -5.86
C THR A 414 30.82 2.63 -5.35
N ASP A 415 30.18 1.70 -6.05
CA ASP A 415 30.23 0.25 -5.85
C ASP A 415 31.45 -0.42 -6.53
N THR A 416 32.22 0.32 -7.32
CA THR A 416 33.38 -0.20 -8.07
C THR A 416 34.68 0.23 -7.41
N GLU A 417 35.65 -0.69 -7.34
CA GLU A 417 37.01 -0.36 -6.92
C GLU A 417 37.78 0.28 -8.07
N ILE A 418 37.89 1.61 -8.04
CA ILE A 418 38.50 2.40 -9.12
C ILE A 418 40.04 2.39 -9.04
N GLY A 419 40.61 2.05 -7.87
CA GLY A 419 42.04 2.15 -7.61
C GLY A 419 42.51 3.59 -7.48
N ASP A 420 43.73 3.87 -7.94
CA ASP A 420 44.30 5.23 -7.88
C ASP A 420 43.64 6.13 -8.92
N LEU A 421 42.92 7.15 -8.46
CA LEU A 421 42.22 8.09 -9.33
C LEU A 421 43.19 8.89 -10.21
N MET A 422 42.94 8.89 -11.52
CA MET A 422 43.75 9.53 -12.56
C MET A 422 43.04 10.70 -13.24
N MET A 423 41.74 10.56 -13.49
CA MET A 423 40.91 11.57 -14.16
C MET A 423 39.52 11.66 -13.52
N VAL A 424 38.96 12.86 -13.50
CA VAL A 424 37.61 13.15 -13.05
C VAL A 424 36.91 14.00 -14.10
N LYS A 425 35.70 13.63 -14.53
CA LYS A 425 34.83 14.47 -15.37
C LYS A 425 33.66 14.96 -14.54
N LEU A 426 33.26 16.21 -14.72
CA LEU A 426 32.12 16.82 -14.03
C LEU A 426 31.18 17.46 -15.06
N ARG A 427 29.91 17.08 -15.05
CA ARG A 427 28.86 17.61 -15.92
C ARG A 427 27.77 18.29 -15.09
N TRP A 428 27.34 19.48 -15.52
CA TRP A 428 26.19 20.18 -14.95
C TRP A 428 24.97 19.98 -15.86
N GLU A 429 23.96 19.26 -15.37
CA GLU A 429 22.77 18.90 -16.14
C GLU A 429 21.76 20.07 -16.24
N LYS A 430 20.90 20.05 -17.27
CA LYS A 430 19.77 21.01 -17.43
C LYS A 430 18.55 20.48 -16.66
N ASP A 431 17.80 21.35 -15.97
CA ASP A 431 16.56 20.90 -15.29
C ASP A 431 15.55 20.44 -16.34
N THR A 432 15.05 19.21 -16.19
CA THR A 432 14.08 18.58 -17.10
C THR A 432 12.63 18.86 -16.72
N MET A 433 12.38 19.57 -15.61
CA MET A 433 11.05 19.97 -15.18
C MET A 433 10.90 21.49 -15.28
N ILE A 434 9.82 21.93 -15.93
CA ILE A 434 9.40 23.32 -16.22
C ILE A 434 9.94 23.83 -17.57
N PHE A 435 9.04 24.32 -18.43
CA PHE A 435 9.34 25.08 -19.65
C PHE A 435 10.40 26.14 -19.34
N SER A 436 11.66 25.87 -19.69
CA SER A 436 12.76 26.67 -19.20
C SER A 436 12.81 28.00 -19.95
N TRP A 437 12.32 29.06 -19.30
CA TRP A 437 12.55 30.45 -19.68
C TRP A 437 14.07 30.80 -19.69
N SER A 438 14.96 29.86 -19.34
CA SER A 438 16.42 30.04 -19.29
C SER A 438 17.10 30.22 -20.64
N ASP A 439 16.49 29.87 -21.76
CA ASP A 439 17.14 30.04 -23.07
C ASP A 439 17.07 31.50 -23.57
N TRP A 440 16.30 32.36 -22.88
CA TRP A 440 16.28 33.83 -23.07
C TRP A 440 17.30 34.60 -22.23
N TRP A 441 17.88 33.96 -21.20
CA TRP A 441 18.87 34.57 -20.31
C TRP A 441 20.12 33.71 -20.36
N GLY A 442 21.18 34.18 -21.04
CA GLY A 442 22.35 33.38 -21.42
C GLY A 442 22.88 32.35 -20.40
N SER A 443 23.50 31.28 -20.91
CA SER A 443 23.93 30.13 -20.11
C SER A 443 24.79 30.54 -18.90
N SER A 444 24.35 30.10 -17.72
CA SER A 444 25.11 30.30 -16.48
C SER A 444 26.37 29.44 -16.52
N LYS A 445 27.53 30.08 -16.29
CA LYS A 445 28.84 29.45 -16.35
C LYS A 445 29.59 29.60 -15.02
N PHE A 446 30.27 28.54 -14.60
CA PHE A 446 31.25 28.55 -13.53
C PHE A 446 32.62 28.14 -14.06
N HIS A 447 33.67 28.67 -13.45
CA HIS A 447 35.05 28.29 -13.73
C HIS A 447 35.58 27.47 -12.57
N ILE A 448 36.21 26.34 -12.86
CA ILE A 448 36.81 25.47 -11.84
C ILE A 448 38.29 25.32 -12.14
N ARG A 449 39.13 25.73 -11.18
CA ARG A 449 40.59 25.66 -11.32
C ARG A 449 41.14 24.29 -10.94
N LYS A 450 40.80 23.86 -9.72
CA LYS A 450 41.28 22.62 -9.10
C LYS A 450 40.12 21.93 -8.38
N LEU A 451 40.16 20.60 -8.38
CA LEU A 451 39.24 19.72 -7.67
C LEU A 451 40.06 18.86 -6.71
N ARG A 452 39.64 18.74 -5.45
CA ARG A 452 40.34 17.91 -4.45
C ARG A 452 39.47 16.71 -4.11
N VAL A 453 40.00 15.51 -4.28
CA VAL A 453 39.34 14.27 -3.89
C VAL A 453 40.10 13.63 -2.73
N LYS A 454 39.37 13.18 -1.72
CA LYS A 454 39.90 12.31 -0.66
C LYS A 454 39.13 10.99 -0.68
N SER A 455 39.84 9.88 -0.82
CA SER A 455 39.27 8.54 -0.64
C SER A 455 39.25 8.19 0.86
N GLY A 456 38.12 7.67 1.34
CA GLY A 456 37.95 7.20 2.71
C GLY A 456 38.68 5.88 2.95
N GLU A 457 38.54 4.92 2.05
CA GLU A 457 39.07 3.55 2.24
C GLU A 457 40.59 3.53 2.13
N THR A 458 41.16 4.22 1.14
CA THR A 458 42.63 4.29 0.94
C THR A 458 43.29 5.41 1.75
N GLN A 459 42.50 6.31 2.36
CA GLN A 459 42.95 7.56 2.99
C GLN A 459 43.78 8.49 2.09
N SER A 460 43.85 8.23 0.78
CA SER A 460 44.57 9.03 -0.20
C SER A 460 43.89 10.39 -0.42
N LYS A 461 44.70 11.40 -0.74
CA LYS A 461 44.25 12.73 -1.13
C LYS A 461 44.92 13.09 -2.43
N VAL A 462 44.13 13.50 -3.41
CA VAL A 462 44.60 13.81 -4.76
C VAL A 462 44.02 15.13 -5.21
N ILE A 463 44.86 15.96 -5.83
CA ILE A 463 44.44 17.22 -6.44
C ILE A 463 44.37 17.05 -7.95
N PHE A 464 43.23 17.38 -8.54
CA PHE A 464 43.01 17.38 -9.99
C PHE A 464 43.00 18.81 -10.50
N SER A 465 43.67 19.05 -11.63
CA SER A 465 43.69 20.33 -12.34
C SER A 465 42.98 20.19 -13.69
N ALA A 466 42.47 21.28 -14.24
CA ALA A 466 41.83 21.28 -15.55
C ALA A 466 42.78 20.67 -16.61
N LYS A 467 42.24 19.83 -17.50
CA LYS A 467 43.01 19.16 -18.56
C LYS A 467 43.61 20.16 -19.55
N GLU A 468 42.84 21.18 -19.91
CA GLU A 468 43.18 22.20 -20.91
C GLU A 468 42.95 23.58 -20.28
N GLY A 469 43.99 24.44 -20.28
CA GLY A 469 43.94 25.79 -19.70
C GLY A 469 44.08 25.85 -18.16
N GLU A 470 43.97 27.06 -17.60
CA GLU A 470 44.01 27.27 -16.14
C GLU A 470 42.68 26.92 -15.46
N PHE A 471 41.56 27.04 -16.19
CA PHE A 471 40.22 26.79 -15.69
C PHE A 471 39.46 25.84 -16.62
N ALA A 472 38.76 24.88 -16.04
CA ALA A 472 37.72 24.14 -16.75
C ALA A 472 36.41 24.95 -16.69
N HIS A 473 35.79 25.15 -17.85
CA HIS A 473 34.52 25.86 -17.98
C HIS A 473 33.37 24.88 -17.77
N LEU A 474 32.56 25.11 -16.75
CA LEU A 474 31.38 24.31 -16.45
C LEU A 474 30.13 25.11 -16.83
N ILE A 475 29.45 24.66 -17.89
CA ILE A 475 28.26 25.31 -18.44
C ILE A 475 27.07 24.41 -18.19
N ARG A 476 25.96 24.98 -17.74
CA ARG A 476 24.72 24.23 -17.50
C ARG A 476 24.19 23.63 -18.81
N GLY A 477 24.00 22.30 -18.84
CA GLY A 477 23.61 21.55 -20.04
C GLY A 477 24.71 21.50 -21.12
N GLY A 478 25.94 21.87 -20.79
CA GLY A 478 27.10 21.83 -21.69
C GLY A 478 27.92 20.55 -21.59
N GLU A 479 29.12 20.58 -22.18
CA GLU A 479 30.08 19.47 -22.18
C GLU A 479 30.74 19.23 -20.80
N ASP A 480 31.43 18.10 -20.68
CA ASP A 480 32.11 17.68 -19.45
C ASP A 480 33.33 18.55 -19.14
N ALA A 481 33.38 19.08 -17.93
CA ALA A 481 34.61 19.65 -17.39
C ALA A 481 35.57 18.51 -16.99
N VAL A 482 36.70 18.39 -17.70
CA VAL A 482 37.68 17.31 -17.51
C VAL A 482 38.85 17.77 -16.63
N PHE A 483 39.15 16.99 -15.60
CA PHE A 483 40.26 17.22 -14.67
C PHE A 483 41.18 16.00 -14.61
N VAL A 484 42.49 16.24 -14.60
CA VAL A 484 43.53 15.21 -14.53
C VAL A 484 44.38 15.39 -13.28
N LYS A 485 44.93 14.30 -12.75
CA LYS A 485 45.78 14.29 -11.55
C LYS A 485 46.94 15.27 -11.71
N SER A 486 47.12 16.16 -10.74
CA SER A 486 48.10 17.25 -10.79
C SER A 486 49.52 16.76 -10.51
N ARG A 487 50.52 17.33 -11.19
CA ARG A 487 51.94 16.97 -11.03
C ARG A 487 52.55 17.34 -9.66
N GLU A 488 51.92 18.19 -8.86
CA GLU A 488 52.45 18.56 -7.53
C GLU A 488 52.49 17.35 -6.55
N ASP A 489 51.68 16.31 -6.75
CA ASP A 489 51.72 15.06 -5.96
C ASP A 489 52.76 14.03 -6.50
N THR A 490 53.35 14.26 -7.68
CA THR A 490 54.36 13.34 -8.27
C THR A 490 55.77 13.46 -7.68
N LEU A 491 56.00 14.36 -6.72
CA LEU A 491 57.30 14.46 -6.03
C LEU A 491 57.61 13.27 -5.11
N ASN A 492 56.67 12.34 -4.90
CA ASN A 492 56.88 11.12 -4.11
C ASN A 492 56.84 9.78 -4.88
N MET A 493 56.78 9.79 -6.22
CA MET A 493 56.95 8.58 -7.02
C MET A 493 57.85 8.85 -8.23
N LYS A 494 59.16 8.91 -7.99
CA LYS A 494 60.14 8.60 -9.04
C LYS A 494 60.19 7.09 -9.21
N GLY A 495 59.49 6.61 -10.22
CA GLY A 495 59.57 5.24 -10.72
C GLY A 495 58.37 4.96 -11.59
N TRP A 496 58.60 4.46 -12.81
CA TRP A 496 57.61 4.17 -13.85
C TRP A 496 57.26 5.32 -14.81
N GLN A 497 58.31 5.90 -15.42
CA GLN A 497 58.24 6.09 -16.87
C GLN A 497 58.56 4.76 -17.55
N VAL A 498 57.98 4.57 -18.74
CA VAL A 498 58.09 3.40 -19.64
C VAL A 498 57.08 2.28 -19.38
N ARG A 499 55.82 2.49 -19.83
CA ARG A 499 54.98 1.43 -20.43
C ARG A 499 53.68 1.90 -21.12
N CYS A 500 53.47 3.21 -21.32
CA CYS A 500 52.33 3.72 -22.10
C CYS A 500 52.50 3.68 -23.62
N LEU A 501 53.52 2.99 -24.15
CA LEU A 501 53.79 2.96 -25.60
C LEU A 501 53.56 1.60 -26.26
N TYR A 502 52.78 0.70 -25.63
CA TYR A 502 52.59 -0.66 -26.15
C TYR A 502 51.14 -1.12 -26.38
N PHE A 503 50.13 -0.26 -26.18
CA PHE A 503 48.72 -0.68 -26.29
C PHE A 503 47.87 0.01 -27.36
N VAL A 504 48.46 0.89 -28.18
CA VAL A 504 47.74 1.54 -29.30
C VAL A 504 47.89 0.78 -30.63
N VAL A 505 48.71 -0.28 -30.68
CA VAL A 505 48.86 -1.08 -31.89
C VAL A 505 48.91 -2.55 -31.50
N LEU A 506 47.74 -3.20 -31.43
CA LEU A 506 47.54 -4.56 -31.94
C LEU A 506 46.07 -4.97 -31.79
N GLN A 507 45.50 -5.28 -32.96
CA GLN A 507 44.33 -6.14 -33.22
C GLN A 507 42.93 -5.52 -33.18
N ALA A 508 42.68 -4.70 -34.19
CA ALA A 508 41.57 -4.96 -35.10
C ALA A 508 41.98 -6.04 -36.12
N ALA A 509 41.30 -7.18 -36.10
CA ALA A 509 41.17 -8.28 -37.09
C ALA A 509 40.87 -9.53 -36.24
N VAL A 510 39.66 -10.10 -36.22
CA VAL A 510 39.08 -10.88 -37.32
C VAL A 510 37.55 -10.87 -37.18
N GLN A 511 36.88 -10.68 -38.31
CA GLN A 511 35.45 -10.89 -38.49
C GLN A 511 35.24 -12.21 -39.27
N TYR A 512 34.11 -12.88 -38.98
CA TYR A 512 33.24 -13.64 -39.90
C TYR A 512 33.22 -15.20 -39.91
N VAL A 513 31.98 -15.74 -40.01
CA VAL A 513 31.48 -17.09 -40.40
C VAL A 513 31.41 -18.13 -39.24
N THR A 514 30.32 -18.85 -38.90
CA THR A 514 29.00 -19.20 -39.51
C THR A 514 27.95 -19.57 -38.44
N SER A 515 26.68 -19.55 -38.88
CA SER A 515 25.43 -20.05 -38.29
C SER A 515 25.25 -21.59 -38.28
N LEU A 516 24.14 -22.03 -37.64
CA LEU A 516 23.46 -23.36 -37.62
C LEU A 516 23.98 -24.28 -36.50
N GLU A 517 23.17 -24.87 -35.62
CA GLU A 517 21.88 -25.55 -35.86
C GLU A 517 20.99 -25.60 -34.59
N GLU A 518 19.70 -25.76 -34.84
CA GLU A 518 18.58 -25.93 -33.92
C GLU A 518 18.29 -27.43 -33.74
N GLN A 519 17.74 -27.81 -32.57
CA GLN A 519 16.98 -29.05 -32.25
C GLN A 519 17.69 -30.37 -31.88
N LEU A 520 17.44 -30.82 -30.63
CA LEU A 520 17.11 -32.17 -30.11
C LEU A 520 17.59 -32.26 -28.63
N SER A 521 16.81 -32.60 -27.60
CA SER A 521 15.50 -33.24 -27.52
C SER A 521 14.68 -32.78 -26.31
N ASP A 522 13.36 -32.88 -26.47
CA ASP A 522 12.32 -32.99 -25.45
C ASP A 522 12.56 -34.13 -24.43
N SER A 523 11.73 -34.09 -23.38
CA SER A 523 11.37 -35.16 -22.45
C SER A 523 12.31 -35.38 -21.26
N ILE A 524 11.96 -34.80 -20.11
CA ILE A 524 11.46 -35.49 -18.89
C ILE A 524 11.01 -34.39 -17.91
N PHE A 525 9.73 -33.99 -17.99
CA PHE A 525 8.99 -33.44 -16.85
C PHE A 525 7.57 -34.01 -16.93
N GLY A 526 7.51 -35.34 -16.82
CA GLY A 526 6.31 -36.08 -16.50
C GLY A 526 6.44 -36.61 -15.08
N ASN A 527 5.53 -36.16 -14.22
CA ASN A 527 5.11 -36.81 -12.97
C ASN A 527 6.18 -36.97 -11.88
N PHE A 528 6.33 -35.93 -11.05
CA PHE A 528 6.74 -36.16 -9.66
C PHE A 528 6.20 -35.09 -8.70
N LEU A 529 4.88 -34.87 -8.66
CA LEU A 529 4.17 -34.30 -7.50
C LEU A 529 2.68 -34.75 -7.51
N ASP A 530 2.44 -36.04 -7.74
CA ASP A 530 1.16 -36.71 -7.46
C ASP A 530 1.39 -37.88 -6.48
N PRO A 531 2.04 -37.61 -5.34
CA PRO A 531 1.42 -38.07 -4.09
C PRO A 531 1.78 -37.16 -2.90
N LEU A 532 1.16 -35.99 -2.78
CA LEU A 532 1.18 -35.23 -1.52
C LEU A 532 -0.17 -34.50 -1.27
N LYS A 533 -1.21 -34.94 -1.97
CA LYS A 533 -2.58 -34.42 -1.83
C LYS A 533 -3.44 -35.25 -0.87
N ASP A 534 -2.97 -36.45 -0.51
CA ASP A 534 -3.65 -37.37 0.43
C ASP A 534 -2.97 -37.43 1.83
N LEU A 535 -2.01 -36.55 2.12
CA LEU A 535 -1.33 -36.47 3.43
C LEU A 535 -1.72 -35.22 4.27
N PHE A 536 -2.68 -34.42 3.79
CA PHE A 536 -3.22 -33.26 4.51
C PHE A 536 -4.73 -33.34 4.74
N GLU A 537 -5.29 -34.55 4.86
CA GLU A 537 -6.70 -34.73 5.24
C GLU A 537 -6.91 -35.39 6.63
N GLN A 538 -5.85 -35.61 7.40
CA GLN A 538 -6.01 -36.11 8.78
C GLN A 538 -5.01 -35.46 9.75
N ALA A 539 -5.37 -34.29 10.28
CA ALA A 539 -4.84 -33.79 11.54
C ALA A 539 -5.91 -32.92 12.23
N GLU A 540 -6.36 -33.44 13.37
CA GLU A 540 -7.37 -33.06 14.35
C GLU A 540 -7.97 -31.63 14.43
N GLU A 541 -9.28 -31.65 14.67
CA GLU A 541 -10.20 -30.59 15.07
C GLU A 541 -9.72 -29.79 16.30
N GLY A 542 -9.31 -28.55 16.07
CA GLY A 542 -9.31 -27.50 17.09
C GLY A 542 -10.48 -26.55 16.83
N ASN A 543 -11.62 -26.76 17.50
CA ASN A 543 -12.86 -25.97 17.38
C ASN A 543 -12.57 -24.45 17.33
N ALA A 544 -12.68 -23.85 16.16
CA ALA A 544 -12.97 -22.43 16.05
C ALA A 544 -14.37 -22.22 16.65
N THR A 545 -14.55 -21.27 17.55
CA THR A 545 -15.85 -20.98 18.15
C THR A 545 -16.32 -19.63 17.65
N VAL A 546 -17.11 -19.63 16.56
CA VAL A 546 -17.86 -18.43 16.14
C VAL A 546 -18.86 -18.06 17.24
N ARG A 547 -18.91 -16.79 17.63
CA ARG A 547 -19.85 -16.30 18.66
C ARG A 547 -20.87 -15.34 18.05
N PHE A 548 -22.09 -15.36 18.55
CA PHE A 548 -23.20 -14.56 18.01
C PHE A 548 -23.64 -13.53 19.05
N SER A 549 -23.25 -12.27 18.88
CA SER A 549 -23.54 -11.19 19.83
C SER A 549 -24.78 -10.41 19.42
N LEU A 550 -25.86 -10.47 20.20
CA LEU A 550 -27.05 -9.66 19.97
C LEU A 550 -26.86 -8.28 20.60
N ARG A 551 -26.72 -7.26 19.74
CA ARG A 551 -26.47 -5.87 20.15
C ARG A 551 -27.75 -5.19 20.63
N LYS A 552 -27.61 -4.09 21.36
CA LYS A 552 -28.73 -3.26 21.82
C LYS A 552 -28.60 -1.83 21.29
N PRO A 553 -29.71 -1.11 21.03
CA PRO A 553 -29.69 0.27 20.57
C PRO A 553 -28.98 1.23 21.53
N SER A 554 -29.10 0.99 22.85
CA SER A 554 -28.50 1.83 23.90
C SER A 554 -26.98 1.67 24.02
N GLN A 555 -26.43 0.54 23.54
CA GLN A 555 -25.02 0.17 23.65
C GLN A 555 -24.59 -0.59 22.38
N PRO A 556 -24.45 0.10 21.24
CA PRO A 556 -24.14 -0.53 19.95
C PRO A 556 -22.70 -1.07 19.87
N GLU A 557 -21.82 -0.67 20.80
CA GLU A 557 -20.41 -1.08 20.82
C GLU A 557 -20.12 -2.28 21.75
N ASP A 558 -20.99 -2.55 22.73
CA ASP A 558 -20.72 -3.54 23.78
C ASP A 558 -21.23 -4.94 23.42
N ASP A 559 -20.42 -5.97 23.65
CA ASP A 559 -20.74 -7.38 23.45
C ASP A 559 -21.35 -8.00 24.71
N LEU A 560 -22.53 -7.51 25.10
CA LEU A 560 -23.12 -7.85 26.40
C LEU A 560 -23.94 -9.14 26.41
N CYS A 561 -24.44 -9.58 25.24
CA CYS A 561 -25.35 -10.72 25.17
C CYS A 561 -25.03 -11.63 24.00
N TYR A 562 -24.68 -12.88 24.32
CA TYR A 562 -24.34 -13.90 23.33
C TYR A 562 -25.45 -14.93 23.18
N LEU A 563 -25.87 -15.16 21.94
CA LEU A 563 -26.74 -16.25 21.55
C LEU A 563 -25.88 -17.51 21.37
N THR A 564 -26.19 -18.55 22.14
CA THR A 564 -25.41 -19.81 22.10
C THR A 564 -26.24 -20.88 21.40
N PRO A 565 -25.80 -21.40 20.24
CA PRO A 565 -26.47 -22.51 19.57
C PRO A 565 -26.69 -23.69 20.52
N GLY A 566 -27.87 -24.33 20.44
CA GLY A 566 -28.26 -25.44 21.32
C GLY A 566 -28.76 -25.03 22.72
N LYS A 567 -28.74 -23.74 23.07
CA LYS A 567 -29.22 -23.22 24.37
C LYS A 567 -30.37 -22.23 24.18
N PRO A 568 -31.64 -22.69 24.10
CA PRO A 568 -32.79 -21.82 23.85
C PRO A 568 -32.99 -20.75 24.93
N GLU A 569 -32.54 -21.00 26.17
CA GLU A 569 -32.53 -20.02 27.25
C GLU A 569 -31.73 -18.75 26.93
N SER A 570 -30.71 -18.83 26.07
CA SER A 570 -29.92 -17.67 25.65
C SER A 570 -30.74 -16.67 24.81
N LEU A 571 -31.70 -17.16 24.01
CA LEU A 571 -32.60 -16.31 23.23
C LEU A 571 -33.52 -15.47 24.13
N ALA A 572 -34.03 -16.09 25.19
CA ALA A 572 -34.86 -15.40 26.19
C ALA A 572 -34.04 -14.40 27.01
N ALA A 573 -32.82 -14.79 27.44
CA ALA A 573 -31.92 -13.91 28.19
C ALA A 573 -31.51 -12.67 27.39
N CYS A 574 -31.30 -12.82 26.08
CA CYS A 574 -30.95 -11.72 25.19
C CYS A 574 -32.16 -10.97 24.62
N THR A 575 -33.40 -11.30 25.01
CA THR A 575 -34.63 -10.66 24.53
C THR A 575 -34.79 -10.71 23.00
N PHE A 576 -34.42 -11.83 22.38
CA PHE A 576 -34.54 -12.02 20.93
C PHE A 576 -36.01 -12.06 20.50
N ASN A 577 -36.37 -11.28 19.48
CA ASN A 577 -37.74 -11.21 18.96
C ASN A 577 -37.89 -11.96 17.63
N SER A 578 -38.46 -13.17 17.65
CA SER A 578 -38.63 -14.00 16.45
C SER A 578 -39.59 -13.44 15.39
N THR A 579 -40.42 -12.46 15.75
CA THR A 579 -41.34 -11.81 14.78
C THR A 579 -40.71 -10.66 14.01
N SER A 580 -39.58 -10.13 14.50
CA SER A 580 -38.89 -8.99 13.91
C SER A 580 -37.81 -9.42 12.91
N LYS A 581 -37.40 -8.49 12.04
CA LYS A 581 -36.27 -8.70 11.13
C LYS A 581 -34.99 -8.93 11.92
N THR A 582 -34.15 -9.81 11.43
CA THR A 582 -32.86 -10.15 12.03
C THR A 582 -31.74 -9.86 11.04
N PHE A 583 -30.78 -9.03 11.44
CA PHE A 583 -29.60 -8.69 10.66
C PHE A 583 -28.39 -9.43 11.23
N LEU A 584 -27.66 -10.16 10.38
CA LEU A 584 -26.37 -10.74 10.73
C LEU A 584 -25.27 -9.88 10.10
N VAL A 585 -24.54 -9.15 10.94
CA VAL A 585 -23.39 -8.34 10.53
C VAL A 585 -22.13 -9.19 10.66
N ILE A 586 -21.50 -9.47 9.52
CA ILE A 586 -20.33 -10.35 9.41
C ILE A 586 -19.14 -9.50 8.97
N HIS A 587 -18.19 -9.28 9.89
CA HIS A 587 -16.99 -8.49 9.61
C HIS A 587 -16.00 -9.23 8.70
N GLY A 588 -15.03 -8.47 8.17
CA GLY A 588 -13.97 -8.98 7.30
C GLY A 588 -12.69 -9.33 8.05
N TRP A 589 -11.59 -9.37 7.29
CA TRP A 589 -10.23 -9.53 7.82
C TRP A 589 -9.87 -8.33 8.71
N THR A 590 -9.19 -8.58 9.83
CA THR A 590 -8.76 -7.52 10.76
C THR A 590 -7.37 -7.80 11.30
N VAL A 591 -6.45 -6.86 11.20
CA VAL A 591 -5.09 -7.01 11.77
C VAL A 591 -5.11 -6.89 13.29
N SER A 592 -6.07 -6.14 13.83
CA SER A 592 -6.10 -5.77 15.24
C SER A 592 -6.74 -6.82 16.16
N GLY A 593 -7.43 -7.81 15.58
CA GLY A 593 -8.27 -8.73 16.35
C GLY A 593 -9.45 -8.06 17.07
N MET A 594 -9.73 -6.78 16.77
CA MET A 594 -10.84 -6.00 17.31
C MET A 594 -11.82 -5.62 16.20
N TYR A 595 -13.07 -5.32 16.58
CA TYR A 595 -14.05 -4.74 15.68
C TYR A 595 -13.63 -3.35 15.21
N GLU A 596 -13.86 -3.09 13.93
CA GLU A 596 -13.60 -1.78 13.33
C GLU A 596 -14.73 -0.80 13.67
N SER A 597 -14.41 0.51 13.69
CA SER A 597 -15.36 1.55 14.11
C SER A 597 -16.65 1.64 13.27
N TRP A 598 -16.68 1.01 12.09
CA TRP A 598 -17.89 0.98 11.26
C TRP A 598 -18.94 0.03 11.80
N VAL A 599 -18.57 -0.99 12.59
CA VAL A 599 -19.50 -2.00 13.11
C VAL A 599 -20.56 -1.32 13.98
N SER A 600 -20.15 -0.51 14.95
CA SER A 600 -21.08 0.23 15.82
C SER A 600 -21.92 1.26 15.05
N LYS A 601 -21.33 1.93 14.05
CA LYS A 601 -22.04 2.87 13.17
C LYS A 601 -23.12 2.16 12.35
N LEU A 602 -22.83 0.98 11.81
CA LEU A 602 -23.80 0.19 11.05
C LEU A 602 -24.92 -0.34 11.95
N VAL A 603 -24.58 -0.87 13.13
CA VAL A 603 -25.57 -1.33 14.12
C VAL A 603 -26.51 -0.19 14.50
N SER A 604 -25.96 1.00 14.78
CA SER A 604 -26.75 2.19 15.11
C SER A 604 -27.69 2.59 13.97
N ALA A 605 -27.18 2.64 12.72
CA ALA A 605 -27.97 2.99 11.55
C ALA A 605 -29.08 1.95 11.25
N LEU A 606 -28.82 0.66 11.51
CA LEU A 606 -29.83 -0.40 11.39
C LEU A 606 -30.96 -0.22 12.41
N TYR A 607 -30.64 0.12 13.67
CA TYR A 607 -31.66 0.40 14.68
C TYR A 607 -32.42 1.70 14.44
N GLU A 608 -31.76 2.72 13.88
CA GLU A 608 -32.42 3.95 13.46
C GLU A 608 -33.44 3.68 12.34
N ARG A 609 -33.09 2.77 11.42
CA ARG A 609 -33.94 2.37 10.29
C ARG A 609 -35.06 1.39 10.66
N GLU A 610 -34.77 0.41 11.50
CA GLU A 610 -35.63 -0.71 11.90
C GLU A 610 -35.56 -0.89 13.43
N GLN A 611 -36.35 -0.10 14.16
CA GLN A 611 -36.26 0.02 15.63
C GLN A 611 -36.50 -1.28 16.40
N THR A 612 -37.27 -2.21 15.83
CA THR A 612 -37.61 -3.49 16.48
C THR A 612 -36.74 -4.65 16.01
N ALA A 613 -35.78 -4.43 15.13
CA ALA A 613 -34.97 -5.50 14.55
C ALA A 613 -34.01 -6.13 15.57
N ASN A 614 -33.65 -7.38 15.35
CA ASN A 614 -32.54 -8.03 16.04
C ASN A 614 -31.26 -7.77 15.23
N VAL A 615 -30.24 -7.15 15.81
CA VAL A 615 -28.94 -6.95 15.13
C VAL A 615 -27.90 -7.83 15.80
N ILE A 616 -27.51 -8.90 15.12
CA ILE A 616 -26.53 -9.88 15.58
C ILE A 616 -25.20 -9.59 14.88
N VAL A 617 -24.15 -9.32 15.66
CA VAL A 617 -22.78 -9.24 15.16
C VAL A 617 -22.15 -10.61 15.31
N VAL A 618 -21.66 -11.16 14.19
CA VAL A 618 -20.97 -12.45 14.17
C VAL A 618 -19.49 -12.22 14.49
N ASP A 619 -19.04 -12.80 15.60
CA ASP A 619 -17.66 -12.78 16.05
C ASP A 619 -16.92 -14.00 15.54
N TRP A 620 -16.04 -13.78 14.56
CA TRP A 620 -15.04 -14.76 14.13
C TRP A 620 -13.63 -14.14 14.17
N LEU A 621 -13.41 -13.16 15.06
CA LEU A 621 -12.18 -12.36 15.16
C LEU A 621 -10.93 -13.22 15.32
N SER A 622 -11.01 -14.29 16.11
CA SER A 622 -9.93 -15.25 16.34
C SER A 622 -9.37 -15.86 15.06
N THR A 623 -10.25 -16.09 14.08
CA THR A 623 -9.91 -16.67 12.78
C THR A 623 -9.68 -15.58 11.72
N ALA A 624 -10.38 -14.45 11.83
CA ALA A 624 -10.26 -13.30 10.93
C ALA A 624 -8.95 -12.51 11.10
N GLN A 625 -8.28 -12.64 12.25
CA GLN A 625 -6.98 -12.00 12.52
C GLN A 625 -5.77 -12.76 11.99
N ASN A 626 -5.98 -14.00 11.54
CA ASN A 626 -4.91 -14.79 10.95
C ASN A 626 -4.42 -14.16 9.64
N HIS A 627 -3.28 -14.65 9.14
CA HIS A 627 -2.77 -14.27 7.82
C HIS A 627 -3.89 -14.35 6.77
N TYR A 628 -3.97 -13.37 5.84
CA TYR A 628 -5.11 -13.21 4.93
C TYR A 628 -5.53 -14.51 4.24
N VAL A 629 -4.58 -15.29 3.71
CA VAL A 629 -4.85 -16.57 3.03
C VAL A 629 -5.48 -17.60 3.97
N VAL A 630 -5.04 -17.65 5.23
CA VAL A 630 -5.60 -18.55 6.25
C VAL A 630 -7.01 -18.10 6.61
N ALA A 631 -7.20 -16.81 6.90
CA ALA A 631 -8.52 -16.24 7.16
C ALA A 631 -9.48 -16.45 5.98
N ALA A 632 -9.00 -16.31 4.73
CA ALA A 632 -9.75 -16.54 3.51
C ALA A 632 -10.16 -18.02 3.37
N GLN A 633 -9.27 -18.97 3.65
CA GLN A 633 -9.60 -20.40 3.64
C GLN A 633 -10.62 -20.76 4.72
N SER A 634 -10.49 -20.18 5.91
CA SER A 634 -11.42 -20.41 7.02
C SER A 634 -12.83 -19.86 6.79
N THR A 635 -13.03 -18.95 5.82
CA THR A 635 -14.37 -18.41 5.52
C THR A 635 -15.41 -19.49 5.20
N ARG A 636 -14.98 -20.63 4.65
CA ARG A 636 -15.86 -21.79 4.41
C ARG A 636 -16.37 -22.39 5.72
N VAL A 637 -15.48 -22.64 6.68
CA VAL A 637 -15.80 -23.26 7.97
C VAL A 637 -16.67 -22.31 8.80
N VAL A 638 -16.30 -21.04 8.85
CA VAL A 638 -17.10 -20.00 9.53
C VAL A 638 -18.50 -19.89 8.90
N GLY A 639 -18.60 -19.97 7.57
CA GLY A 639 -19.89 -20.01 6.89
C GLY A 639 -20.75 -21.21 7.28
N GLN A 640 -20.15 -22.39 7.45
CA GLN A 640 -20.86 -23.59 7.91
C GLN A 640 -21.37 -23.45 9.35
N GLU A 641 -20.57 -22.88 10.26
CA GLU A 641 -21.00 -22.61 11.64
C GLU A 641 -22.18 -21.61 11.69
N ILE A 642 -22.13 -20.55 10.86
CA ILE A 642 -23.24 -19.60 10.75
C ILE A 642 -24.48 -20.27 10.15
N ALA A 643 -24.33 -21.17 9.16
CA ALA A 643 -25.45 -21.93 8.62
C ALA A 643 -26.11 -22.80 9.69
N SER A 644 -25.34 -23.53 10.49
CA SER A 644 -25.86 -24.30 11.62
C SER A 644 -26.57 -23.45 12.66
N PHE A 645 -26.10 -22.22 12.91
CA PHE A 645 -26.79 -21.27 13.77
C PHE A 645 -28.12 -20.78 13.17
N ILE A 646 -28.16 -20.51 11.86
CA ILE A 646 -29.39 -20.11 11.15
C ILE A 646 -30.44 -21.23 11.24
N ASP A 647 -30.04 -22.46 10.93
CA ASP A 647 -30.92 -23.64 11.01
C ASP A 647 -31.42 -23.84 12.44
N TRP A 648 -30.55 -23.70 13.44
CA TRP A 648 -30.94 -23.79 14.85
C TRP A 648 -31.97 -22.74 15.26
N ILE A 649 -31.82 -21.47 14.84
CA ILE A 649 -32.80 -20.43 15.15
C ILE A 649 -34.12 -20.67 14.41
N GLU A 650 -34.07 -21.12 13.15
CA GLU A 650 -35.27 -21.50 12.39
C GLU A 650 -36.05 -22.60 13.12
N GLU A 651 -35.39 -23.69 13.50
CA GLU A 651 -36.01 -24.81 14.21
C GLU A 651 -36.53 -24.43 15.60
N THR A 652 -35.77 -23.60 16.34
CA THR A 652 -36.09 -23.27 17.75
C THR A 652 -37.18 -22.21 17.86
N THR A 653 -37.20 -21.23 16.95
CA THR A 653 -38.09 -20.05 17.06
C THR A 653 -39.16 -19.97 15.98
N ASN A 654 -39.08 -20.83 14.96
CA ASN A 654 -39.92 -20.78 13.76
C ASN A 654 -39.87 -19.41 13.07
N ILE A 655 -38.71 -18.74 13.10
CA ILE A 655 -38.50 -17.45 12.42
C ILE A 655 -38.61 -17.67 10.91
N PRO A 656 -39.39 -16.86 10.18
CA PRO A 656 -39.41 -16.98 8.73
C PRO A 656 -38.08 -16.48 8.17
N LEU A 657 -37.37 -17.32 7.39
CA LEU A 657 -36.05 -16.97 6.83
C LEU A 657 -36.06 -15.74 5.92
N GLU A 658 -37.23 -15.31 5.45
CA GLU A 658 -37.43 -14.03 4.75
C GLU A 658 -37.30 -12.79 5.64
N ASN A 659 -37.14 -12.97 6.95
CA ASN A 659 -36.83 -11.89 7.90
C ASN A 659 -35.32 -11.83 8.24
N LEU A 660 -34.50 -12.77 7.77
CA LEU A 660 -33.05 -12.85 8.05
C LEU A 660 -32.18 -12.23 6.94
N HIS A 661 -31.46 -11.14 7.21
CA HIS A 661 -30.61 -10.42 6.24
C HIS A 661 -29.13 -10.51 6.65
N LEU A 662 -28.29 -11.15 5.83
CA LEU A 662 -26.85 -11.22 6.07
C LEU A 662 -26.13 -10.05 5.39
N ILE A 663 -25.33 -9.31 6.15
CA ILE A 663 -24.53 -8.18 5.68
C ILE A 663 -23.07 -8.54 5.91
N GLY A 664 -22.36 -8.86 4.82
CA GLY A 664 -20.97 -9.28 4.88
C GLY A 664 -20.04 -8.23 4.29
N TYR A 665 -18.98 -7.86 5.02
CA TYR A 665 -17.94 -6.95 4.55
C TYR A 665 -16.64 -7.70 4.22
N SER A 666 -16.04 -7.43 3.06
CA SER A 666 -14.77 -8.04 2.64
C SER A 666 -14.82 -9.58 2.68
N LEU A 667 -13.97 -10.27 3.47
CA LEU A 667 -14.06 -11.72 3.68
C LEU A 667 -15.44 -12.16 4.22
N GLY A 668 -16.07 -11.32 5.03
CA GLY A 668 -17.41 -11.56 5.59
C GLY A 668 -18.50 -11.69 4.52
N ALA A 669 -18.31 -11.10 3.33
CA ALA A 669 -19.23 -11.28 2.20
C ALA A 669 -19.19 -12.72 1.64
N HIS A 670 -18.01 -13.34 1.61
CA HIS A 670 -17.86 -14.75 1.22
C HIS A 670 -18.38 -15.68 2.30
N VAL A 671 -18.10 -15.38 3.58
CA VAL A 671 -18.69 -16.07 4.73
C VAL A 671 -20.22 -16.07 4.64
N ALA A 672 -20.85 -14.92 4.35
CA ALA A 672 -22.29 -14.82 4.16
C ALA A 672 -22.81 -15.67 2.99
N GLY A 673 -22.04 -15.75 1.90
CA GLY A 673 -22.33 -16.64 0.77
C GLY A 673 -22.28 -18.12 1.15
N PHE A 674 -21.20 -18.53 1.83
CA PHE A 674 -21.07 -19.90 2.33
C PHE A 674 -22.17 -20.27 3.32
N ALA A 675 -22.55 -19.36 4.23
CA ALA A 675 -23.65 -19.57 5.16
C ALA A 675 -24.98 -19.80 4.43
N GLY A 676 -25.30 -18.95 3.44
CA GLY A 676 -26.52 -19.09 2.67
C GLY A 676 -26.59 -20.36 1.82
N ASN A 677 -25.44 -20.84 1.33
CA ASN A 677 -25.36 -22.08 0.54
C ASN A 677 -25.41 -23.35 1.40
N HIS A 678 -25.02 -23.30 2.68
CA HIS A 678 -25.02 -24.46 3.58
C HIS A 678 -26.25 -24.54 4.51
N ALA A 679 -27.04 -23.46 4.62
CA ALA A 679 -28.29 -23.47 5.37
C ALA A 679 -29.32 -24.41 4.71
N THR A 680 -30.10 -25.10 5.54
CA THR A 680 -31.05 -26.14 5.08
C THR A 680 -32.13 -25.57 4.16
N ASN A 681 -32.66 -24.40 4.53
CA ASN A 681 -33.56 -23.61 3.70
C ASN A 681 -32.85 -22.35 3.22
N LYS A 682 -33.15 -21.93 1.97
CA LYS A 682 -32.54 -20.69 1.45
C LYS A 682 -32.99 -19.51 2.29
N VAL A 683 -32.00 -18.81 2.85
CA VAL A 683 -32.20 -17.51 3.50
C VAL A 683 -32.94 -16.56 2.57
N GLY A 684 -34.04 -16.00 3.07
CA GLY A 684 -35.31 -15.91 2.35
C GLY A 684 -35.37 -15.05 1.08
N ARG A 685 -36.41 -15.29 0.30
CA ARG A 685 -36.92 -14.58 -0.91
C ARG A 685 -37.04 -15.41 -2.21
N ILE A 686 -37.92 -16.41 -2.33
CA ILE A 686 -38.70 -16.68 -3.58
C ILE A 686 -40.12 -17.04 -3.16
N THR A 687 -41.16 -16.38 -3.68
CA THR A 687 -42.06 -16.93 -4.73
C THR A 687 -42.77 -15.83 -5.55
N GLY A 688 -43.16 -16.16 -6.79
CA GLY A 688 -43.93 -15.29 -7.68
C GLY A 688 -45.34 -15.82 -7.96
N HIS A 689 -46.16 -15.06 -8.70
CA HIS A 689 -47.30 -15.62 -9.44
C HIS A 689 -47.64 -14.84 -10.71
N HIS A 690 -48.05 -15.59 -11.73
CA HIS A 690 -48.59 -15.19 -13.02
C HIS A 690 -50.12 -15.41 -12.98
N VAL A 691 -50.99 -14.39 -13.13
CA VAL A 691 -52.41 -14.52 -13.59
C VAL A 691 -52.87 -13.21 -14.27
N GLN A 692 -53.80 -13.39 -15.20
CA GLN A 692 -54.34 -12.58 -16.29
C GLN A 692 -55.02 -11.24 -15.95
N ASN A 693 -55.06 -10.38 -16.98
CA ASN A 693 -56.03 -9.32 -17.31
C ASN A 693 -57.25 -9.16 -16.37
N ILE A 694 -57.32 -8.05 -15.62
CA ILE A 694 -58.57 -7.27 -15.40
C ILE A 694 -58.24 -5.76 -15.37
N LYS A 695 -59.07 -4.97 -16.05
CA LYS A 695 -59.02 -3.50 -16.16
C LYS A 695 -59.49 -2.82 -14.86
N GLN A 696 -58.71 -1.82 -14.39
CA GLN A 696 -59.08 -0.54 -13.70
C GLN A 696 -60.11 -0.51 -12.53
N PRO A 697 -60.18 0.58 -11.74
CA PRO A 697 -59.19 1.16 -10.82
C PRO A 697 -59.78 1.33 -9.38
N TYR A 698 -58.97 1.66 -8.37
CA TYR A 698 -59.24 2.57 -7.22
C TYR A 698 -58.30 2.27 -6.04
N GLU A 699 -57.91 3.35 -5.37
CA GLU A 699 -56.89 3.51 -4.33
C GLU A 699 -57.12 2.66 -3.08
N ILE A 700 -56.11 1.93 -2.60
CA ILE A 700 -55.91 1.61 -1.17
C ILE A 700 -54.40 1.46 -0.88
N HIS A 701 -53.97 1.98 0.27
CA HIS A 701 -52.64 1.92 0.90
C HIS A 701 -51.77 0.69 0.58
N ALA A 702 -50.55 0.92 0.10
CA ALA A 702 -49.54 -0.13 -0.07
C ALA A 702 -48.47 -0.04 1.01
N GLY A 703 -48.69 -0.75 2.12
CA GLY A 703 -47.59 -1.26 2.94
C GLY A 703 -46.81 -2.27 2.10
N VAL A 704 -45.58 -1.91 1.70
CA VAL A 704 -44.71 -2.79 0.92
C VAL A 704 -44.05 -3.77 1.89
N LEU A 705 -44.44 -5.05 1.79
CA LEU A 705 -43.77 -6.17 2.46
C LEU A 705 -42.34 -6.31 1.92
N ARG A 706 -41.35 -6.06 2.79
CA ARG A 706 -39.90 -6.02 2.50
C ARG A 706 -39.22 -7.26 3.09
N GLY A 707 -39.11 -8.36 2.34
CA GLY A 707 -38.35 -9.56 2.77
C GLY A 707 -36.81 -9.41 2.61
N SER A 708 -36.05 -10.40 3.07
CA SER A 708 -34.58 -10.49 3.19
C SER A 708 -33.72 -10.32 1.93
N LEU A 709 -32.45 -9.94 2.16
CA LEU A 709 -31.34 -9.80 1.20
C LEU A 709 -30.05 -10.40 1.80
N ASN A 710 -29.08 -10.77 0.96
CA ASN A 710 -27.66 -10.88 1.33
C ASN A 710 -26.90 -9.73 0.65
N SER A 711 -26.33 -8.82 1.44
CA SER A 711 -25.60 -7.66 0.92
C SER A 711 -24.09 -7.88 1.06
N GLY A 712 -23.38 -7.93 -0.07
CA GLY A 712 -21.93 -8.01 -0.13
C GLY A 712 -21.32 -6.61 -0.21
N LEU A 713 -20.63 -6.19 0.84
CA LEU A 713 -19.97 -4.89 0.92
C LEU A 713 -18.49 -5.07 0.58
N ASP A 714 -18.12 -4.66 -0.63
CA ASP A 714 -16.80 -4.82 -1.25
C ASP A 714 -16.17 -6.22 -0.98
N PRO A 715 -16.78 -7.31 -1.49
CA PRO A 715 -16.28 -8.66 -1.24
C PRO A 715 -14.80 -8.79 -1.62
N ALA A 716 -14.06 -9.61 -0.90
CA ALA A 716 -12.61 -9.71 -1.11
C ALA A 716 -12.26 -10.28 -2.50
N GLY A 717 -11.31 -9.66 -3.19
CA GLY A 717 -10.82 -10.08 -4.49
C GLY A 717 -9.77 -11.19 -4.42
N PRO A 718 -8.66 -11.01 -3.67
CA PRO A 718 -7.60 -12.00 -3.59
C PRO A 718 -8.12 -13.36 -3.06
N ASP A 719 -7.70 -14.45 -3.68
CA ASP A 719 -8.16 -15.84 -3.48
C ASP A 719 -9.61 -16.17 -3.93
N PHE A 720 -10.44 -15.19 -4.28
CA PHE A 720 -11.84 -15.40 -4.72
C PHE A 720 -12.11 -14.98 -6.18
N GLU A 721 -11.30 -14.08 -6.73
CA GLU A 721 -11.40 -13.67 -8.15
C GLU A 721 -11.15 -14.87 -9.08
N GLY A 722 -12.01 -15.04 -10.09
CA GLY A 722 -11.93 -16.18 -11.02
C GLY A 722 -12.32 -17.53 -10.42
N GLN A 723 -12.58 -17.63 -9.11
CA GLN A 723 -13.04 -18.87 -8.48
C GLN A 723 -14.47 -19.22 -8.89
N HIS A 724 -14.77 -20.52 -8.86
CA HIS A 724 -16.11 -21.04 -9.07
C HIS A 724 -17.10 -20.57 -7.99
N ALA A 725 -18.38 -20.46 -8.37
CA ALA A 725 -19.47 -20.02 -7.50
C ALA A 725 -19.50 -20.69 -6.12
N HIS A 726 -19.20 -22.00 -6.03
CA HIS A 726 -19.19 -22.76 -4.76
C HIS A 726 -18.02 -22.43 -3.82
N ARG A 727 -17.09 -21.55 -4.22
CA ARG A 727 -15.92 -21.12 -3.43
C ARG A 727 -15.93 -19.63 -3.10
N ARG A 728 -17.03 -18.94 -3.31
CA ARG A 728 -17.16 -17.49 -3.07
C ARG A 728 -18.63 -17.11 -2.92
N LEU A 729 -18.89 -15.81 -2.77
CA LEU A 729 -20.24 -15.26 -2.87
C LEU A 729 -20.76 -15.45 -4.31
N SER A 730 -22.01 -15.86 -4.45
CA SER A 730 -22.69 -16.16 -5.71
C SER A 730 -24.17 -15.78 -5.62
N PRO A 731 -24.85 -15.50 -6.76
CA PRO A 731 -26.29 -15.25 -6.75
C PRO A 731 -27.12 -16.44 -6.25
N ASP A 732 -26.58 -17.65 -6.21
CA ASP A 732 -27.28 -18.85 -5.75
C ASP A 732 -27.37 -18.96 -4.22
N ASP A 733 -26.47 -18.29 -3.50
CA ASP A 733 -26.30 -18.40 -2.05
C ASP A 733 -27.45 -17.83 -1.25
N ALA A 734 -28.14 -16.85 -1.85
CA ALA A 734 -29.34 -16.30 -1.27
C ALA A 734 -30.36 -16.12 -2.36
N HIS A 735 -31.58 -15.95 -1.90
CA HIS A 735 -32.64 -15.58 -2.78
C HIS A 735 -32.40 -14.23 -3.48
N PHE A 736 -31.84 -13.20 -2.85
CA PHE A 736 -31.38 -12.02 -3.56
C PHE A 736 -30.07 -11.53 -2.98
N VAL A 737 -29.11 -11.27 -3.87
CA VAL A 737 -27.73 -10.89 -3.55
C VAL A 737 -27.45 -9.58 -4.25
N ASP A 738 -27.20 -8.53 -3.50
CA ASP A 738 -26.75 -7.24 -3.99
C ASP A 738 -25.32 -6.97 -3.52
N VAL A 739 -24.51 -6.40 -4.40
CA VAL A 739 -23.07 -6.25 -4.15
C VAL A 739 -22.63 -4.83 -4.48
N LEU A 740 -21.94 -4.18 -3.54
CA LEU A 740 -21.27 -2.90 -3.74
C LEU A 740 -19.79 -3.11 -3.97
N HIS A 741 -19.30 -2.67 -5.12
CA HIS A 741 -17.91 -2.78 -5.54
C HIS A 741 -17.26 -1.41 -5.49
N THR A 742 -16.45 -1.14 -4.46
CA THR A 742 -15.87 0.19 -4.22
C THR A 742 -14.37 0.26 -4.44
N PHE A 743 -13.68 -0.89 -4.45
CA PHE A 743 -12.23 -0.95 -4.66
C PHE A 743 -11.76 -2.10 -5.57
N THR A 744 -12.24 -2.10 -6.81
CA THR A 744 -12.04 -3.14 -7.84
C THR A 744 -10.89 -2.87 -8.82
N ARG A 745 -10.12 -1.78 -8.66
CA ARG A 745 -8.98 -1.53 -9.54
C ARG A 745 -7.91 -0.82 -8.75
N GLY A 746 -6.85 -1.54 -8.42
CA GLY A 746 -5.72 -0.97 -7.72
C GLY A 746 -5.15 0.23 -8.47
N SER A 747 -4.93 1.32 -7.75
CA SER A 747 -3.74 2.13 -7.99
C SER A 747 -2.56 1.15 -8.04
N LEU A 748 -1.82 1.09 -9.16
CA LEU A 748 -0.69 0.18 -9.37
C LEU A 748 -1.03 -1.31 -9.68
N GLY A 749 -2.28 -1.67 -9.98
CA GLY A 749 -2.62 -2.99 -10.55
C GLY A 749 -3.01 -4.11 -9.58
N LEU A 750 -3.22 -3.83 -8.29
CA LEU A 750 -3.64 -4.79 -7.27
C LEU A 750 -5.08 -4.52 -6.79
N SER A 751 -6.02 -5.45 -7.00
CA SER A 751 -7.43 -5.31 -6.59
C SER A 751 -7.65 -5.89 -5.18
N ILE A 752 -8.16 -5.10 -4.23
CA ILE A 752 -8.56 -5.64 -2.90
C ILE A 752 -10.01 -6.12 -2.94
N GLY A 753 -10.91 -5.35 -3.55
CA GLY A 753 -12.28 -5.78 -3.83
C GLY A 753 -12.34 -6.66 -5.08
N ILE A 754 -13.31 -7.57 -5.12
CA ILE A 754 -13.57 -8.46 -6.26
C ILE A 754 -14.11 -7.65 -7.45
N GLN A 755 -13.59 -7.92 -8.64
CA GLN A 755 -13.96 -7.21 -9.88
C GLN A 755 -15.13 -7.89 -10.58
N GLN A 756 -15.11 -9.22 -10.68
CA GLN A 756 -16.18 -9.97 -11.33
C GLN A 756 -17.53 -9.76 -10.62
N PRO A 757 -18.64 -9.71 -11.38
CA PRO A 757 -19.97 -9.64 -10.78
C PRO A 757 -20.29 -10.94 -10.05
N VAL A 758 -20.70 -10.84 -8.80
CA VAL A 758 -20.99 -11.98 -7.91
C VAL A 758 -22.40 -11.97 -7.34
N GLY A 759 -23.19 -10.92 -7.61
CA GLY A 759 -24.58 -10.79 -7.18
C GLY A 759 -25.61 -10.86 -8.31
N HIS A 760 -26.88 -10.73 -7.92
CA HIS A 760 -27.97 -10.48 -8.85
C HIS A 760 -27.90 -9.05 -9.42
N VAL A 761 -27.50 -8.10 -8.56
CA VAL A 761 -27.23 -6.72 -8.91
C VAL A 761 -25.87 -6.33 -8.34
N ASP A 762 -24.94 -5.96 -9.22
CA ASP A 762 -23.59 -5.55 -8.88
C ASP A 762 -23.46 -4.06 -9.20
N ILE A 763 -23.24 -3.23 -8.17
CA ILE A 763 -23.16 -1.78 -8.29
C ILE A 763 -21.70 -1.37 -8.13
N TYR A 764 -21.21 -0.56 -9.07
CA TYR A 764 -19.84 -0.04 -9.10
C TYR A 764 -19.85 1.49 -8.95
N PRO A 765 -19.95 2.03 -7.71
CA PRO A 765 -19.85 3.47 -7.45
C PRO A 765 -18.54 4.03 -7.99
N ASN A 766 -18.63 5.13 -8.73
CA ASN A 766 -17.52 5.80 -9.39
C ASN A 766 -16.73 4.92 -10.39
N GLY A 767 -17.34 3.82 -10.84
CA GLY A 767 -16.67 2.83 -11.69
C GLY A 767 -16.02 1.68 -10.92
N GLY A 768 -16.14 1.67 -9.60
CA GLY A 768 -15.63 0.66 -8.68
C GLY A 768 -14.13 0.76 -8.39
N SER A 769 -13.38 1.57 -9.15
CA SER A 769 -11.92 1.66 -9.00
C SER A 769 -11.44 2.58 -7.89
N PHE A 770 -12.10 3.72 -7.71
CA PHE A 770 -11.62 4.82 -6.88
C PHE A 770 -12.80 5.61 -6.33
N GLN A 771 -12.76 5.98 -5.05
CA GLN A 771 -13.84 6.69 -4.38
C GLN A 771 -13.43 8.14 -4.06
N PRO A 772 -14.24 9.14 -4.44
CA PRO A 772 -13.96 10.55 -4.12
C PRO A 772 -13.75 10.76 -2.61
N GLY A 773 -12.81 11.61 -2.25
CA GLY A 773 -12.45 11.90 -0.85
C GLY A 773 -11.42 10.95 -0.23
N CYS A 774 -11.14 9.81 -0.86
CA CYS A 774 -10.05 8.93 -0.44
C CYS A 774 -8.79 9.28 -1.26
N ASN A 775 -7.84 10.03 -0.70
CA ASN A 775 -6.71 10.56 -1.47
C ASN A 775 -5.45 9.70 -1.33
N LEU A 776 -5.39 8.54 -2.00
CA LEU A 776 -4.18 7.71 -2.03
C LEU A 776 -2.97 8.49 -2.57
N ARG A 777 -3.17 9.34 -3.58
CA ARG A 777 -2.10 10.12 -4.24
C ARG A 777 -1.58 11.28 -3.38
N GLY A 778 -2.44 11.98 -2.65
CA GLY A 778 -2.06 13.00 -1.68
C GLY A 778 -1.64 12.45 -0.32
N ALA A 779 -2.05 11.23 0.04
CA ALA A 779 -1.47 10.48 1.16
C ALA A 779 0.00 10.13 0.86
N LEU A 780 0.30 9.73 -0.38
CA LEU A 780 1.67 9.51 -0.90
C LEU A 780 2.52 10.79 -0.90
N GLU A 781 1.95 11.94 -1.29
CA GLU A 781 2.64 13.24 -1.27
C GLU A 781 2.87 13.78 0.16
N ASN A 782 2.03 13.38 1.13
CA ASN A 782 2.11 13.80 2.54
C ASN A 782 2.74 12.77 3.48
N ILE A 783 3.35 11.69 2.97
CA ILE A 783 4.12 10.71 3.78
C ILE A 783 5.22 11.41 4.59
N ALA A 784 5.74 12.53 4.07
CA ALA A 784 6.73 13.37 4.76
C ALA A 784 6.19 14.00 6.06
N ASN A 785 4.87 14.25 6.17
CA ASN A 785 4.25 14.97 7.28
C ASN A 785 3.47 14.05 8.25
N TYR A 786 2.84 12.98 7.77
CA TYR A 786 1.92 12.15 8.57
C TYR A 786 2.32 10.65 8.70
N GLY A 787 3.42 10.22 8.07
CA GLY A 787 3.94 8.86 8.19
C GLY A 787 3.18 7.79 7.39
N LEU A 788 3.55 6.51 7.59
CA LEU A 788 3.07 5.36 6.81
C LEU A 788 1.56 5.04 7.01
N PHE A 789 0.98 5.49 8.12
CA PHE A 789 -0.43 5.29 8.47
C PHE A 789 -1.40 6.00 7.51
N ALA A 790 -0.97 7.10 6.86
CA ALA A 790 -1.79 7.79 5.87
C ALA A 790 -2.12 6.91 4.64
N ILE A 791 -1.29 5.90 4.34
CA ILE A 791 -1.49 4.98 3.21
C ILE A 791 -2.49 3.88 3.58
N THR A 792 -2.35 3.29 4.77
CA THR A 792 -3.30 2.28 5.28
C THR A 792 -4.68 2.88 5.43
N ASP A 793 -4.78 4.12 5.93
CA ASP A 793 -6.04 4.83 6.08
C ASP A 793 -6.67 5.17 4.72
N ALA A 794 -5.86 5.51 3.71
CA ALA A 794 -6.37 5.79 2.36
C ALA A 794 -6.86 4.52 1.64
N VAL A 795 -6.16 3.39 1.77
CA VAL A 795 -6.57 2.08 1.25
C VAL A 795 -7.84 1.60 1.97
N LYS A 796 -7.88 1.74 3.29
CA LYS A 796 -9.04 1.42 4.12
C LYS A 796 -10.25 2.31 3.77
N CYS A 797 -10.04 3.59 3.49
CA CYS A 797 -11.09 4.53 3.07
C CYS A 797 -11.84 4.07 1.81
N GLU A 798 -11.12 3.58 0.80
CA GLU A 798 -11.72 3.12 -0.47
C GLU A 798 -12.54 1.85 -0.27
N HIS A 799 -12.03 0.92 0.52
CA HIS A 799 -12.64 -0.38 0.81
C HIS A 799 -13.85 -0.25 1.76
N GLU A 800 -13.72 0.51 2.86
CA GLU A 800 -14.81 0.80 3.82
C GLU A 800 -15.92 1.69 3.23
N ARG A 801 -15.70 2.33 2.06
CA ARG A 801 -16.72 3.17 1.43
C ARG A 801 -18.01 2.40 1.13
N SER A 802 -17.92 1.12 0.81
CA SER A 802 -19.09 0.25 0.60
C SER A 802 -20.03 0.24 1.82
N ILE A 803 -19.47 0.14 3.03
CA ILE A 803 -20.23 0.20 4.29
C ILE A 803 -20.86 1.56 4.48
N HIS A 804 -20.11 2.64 4.25
CA HIS A 804 -20.66 3.99 4.40
C HIS A 804 -21.75 4.31 3.38
N LEU A 805 -21.67 3.81 2.15
CA LEU A 805 -22.75 3.93 1.16
C LEU A 805 -24.01 3.15 1.59
N PHE A 806 -23.82 2.00 2.24
CA PHE A 806 -24.93 1.24 2.81
C PHE A 806 -25.55 1.95 4.01
N ILE A 807 -24.74 2.49 4.94
CA ILE A 807 -25.20 3.31 6.07
C ILE A 807 -25.98 4.54 5.58
N ASP A 808 -25.47 5.25 4.57
CA ASP A 808 -26.14 6.40 3.98
C ASP A 808 -27.54 6.03 3.44
N SER A 809 -27.66 4.86 2.81
CA SER A 809 -28.95 4.36 2.33
C SER A 809 -29.94 4.00 3.43
N LEU A 810 -29.46 3.66 4.64
CA LEU A 810 -30.30 3.42 5.81
C LEU A 810 -30.78 4.73 6.43
N LEU A 811 -29.89 5.71 6.56
CA LEU A 811 -30.17 6.99 7.21
C LEU A 811 -30.98 7.94 6.33
N HIS A 812 -30.80 7.89 5.00
CA HIS A 812 -31.37 8.85 4.05
C HIS A 812 -32.22 8.18 2.95
N GLU A 813 -33.36 7.58 3.30
CA GLU A 813 -34.25 6.83 2.38
C GLU A 813 -34.60 7.61 1.08
N GLN A 814 -35.00 8.88 1.20
CA GLN A 814 -35.43 9.68 0.04
C GLN A 814 -34.25 10.15 -0.83
N ASP A 815 -33.06 10.20 -0.24
CA ASP A 815 -31.83 10.67 -0.87
C ASP A 815 -30.87 9.52 -1.22
N ALA A 816 -31.32 8.27 -1.21
CA ALA A 816 -30.50 7.14 -1.64
C ALA A 816 -29.96 7.35 -3.07
N PRO A 817 -28.66 7.13 -3.34
CA PRO A 817 -28.11 7.27 -4.68
C PRO A 817 -28.80 6.35 -5.71
N LYS A 818 -28.93 6.82 -6.96
CA LYS A 818 -29.43 6.00 -8.08
C LYS A 818 -28.27 5.41 -8.87
N ALA A 819 -28.34 4.12 -9.15
CA ALA A 819 -27.43 3.40 -10.03
C ALA A 819 -28.10 3.04 -11.36
N TYR A 820 -27.30 2.98 -12.42
CA TYR A 820 -27.76 2.78 -13.79
C TYR A 820 -27.06 1.60 -14.45
N ARG A 821 -27.85 0.67 -14.98
CA ARG A 821 -27.37 -0.49 -15.72
C ARG A 821 -26.63 -0.05 -16.98
N CYS A 822 -25.38 -0.48 -17.11
CA CYS A 822 -24.55 -0.14 -18.25
C CYS A 822 -23.66 -1.33 -18.64
N GLY A 823 -23.20 -1.37 -19.90
CA GLY A 823 -22.30 -2.42 -20.37
C GLY A 823 -20.85 -2.24 -19.90
N SER A 824 -20.45 -1.00 -19.60
CA SER A 824 -19.13 -0.67 -19.04
C SER A 824 -19.15 0.70 -18.37
N ASN A 825 -18.19 0.94 -17.47
CA ASN A 825 -17.99 2.25 -16.86
C ASN A 825 -17.71 3.35 -17.92
N GLN A 826 -16.98 3.01 -18.99
CA GLN A 826 -16.69 3.95 -20.08
C GLN A 826 -17.97 4.41 -20.80
N MET A 827 -18.96 3.53 -20.98
CA MET A 827 -20.25 3.91 -21.55
C MET A 827 -21.08 4.76 -20.60
N PHE A 828 -20.97 4.50 -19.29
CA PHE A 828 -21.64 5.27 -18.25
C PHE A 828 -21.08 6.69 -18.15
N ASP A 829 -19.75 6.86 -18.18
CA ASP A 829 -19.07 8.17 -18.20
C ASP A 829 -19.42 9.01 -19.44
N ARG A 830 -19.96 8.42 -20.52
CA ARG A 830 -20.51 9.14 -21.68
C ARG A 830 -21.99 9.52 -21.51
N GLY A 831 -22.61 9.22 -20.37
CA GLY A 831 -24.01 9.48 -20.06
C GLY A 831 -24.98 8.56 -20.82
N MET A 832 -24.52 7.49 -21.48
CA MET A 832 -25.36 6.69 -22.37
C MET A 832 -26.38 5.80 -21.64
N CYS A 833 -26.23 5.63 -20.33
CA CYS A 833 -26.92 4.61 -19.54
C CYS A 833 -27.98 5.16 -18.57
N LEU A 834 -28.29 6.46 -18.58
CA LEU A 834 -29.20 7.13 -17.62
C LEU A 834 -30.70 6.81 -17.78
N SER A 835 -31.06 5.57 -18.12
CA SER A 835 -32.44 5.15 -18.34
C SER A 835 -32.97 4.25 -17.24
N CYS A 836 -34.15 4.56 -16.72
CA CYS A 836 -34.82 3.70 -15.73
C CYS A 836 -35.78 2.66 -16.34
N ARG A 837 -36.13 2.78 -17.62
CA ARG A 837 -37.06 1.86 -18.31
C ARG A 837 -36.61 0.39 -18.20
N LYS A 838 -37.55 -0.53 -17.91
CA LYS A 838 -37.31 -1.99 -17.79
C LYS A 838 -36.28 -2.36 -16.71
N SER A 839 -36.34 -1.67 -15.57
CA SER A 839 -35.43 -1.86 -14.43
C SER A 839 -33.96 -1.72 -14.83
N ARG A 840 -33.67 -0.65 -15.58
CA ARG A 840 -32.31 -0.26 -15.98
C ARG A 840 -31.70 0.75 -15.01
N CYS A 841 -32.44 1.19 -14.00
CA CYS A 841 -31.89 1.90 -12.86
C CYS A 841 -32.39 1.25 -11.58
N ASN A 842 -31.66 1.47 -10.49
CA ASN A 842 -31.99 0.98 -9.17
C ASN A 842 -31.49 1.94 -8.09
N THR A 843 -31.99 1.81 -6.87
CA THR A 843 -31.47 2.46 -5.66
C THR A 843 -30.23 1.72 -5.17
N VAL A 844 -29.25 2.44 -4.62
CA VAL A 844 -28.05 1.89 -4.00
C VAL A 844 -28.33 1.62 -2.52
N GLY A 845 -27.97 0.42 -2.03
CA GLY A 845 -28.08 0.05 -0.62
C GLY A 845 -29.43 -0.57 -0.25
N TYR A 846 -29.95 -0.26 0.95
CA TYR A 846 -31.01 -1.02 1.62
C TYR A 846 -32.33 -1.13 0.81
N ASP A 847 -32.80 -0.03 0.23
CA ASP A 847 -34.07 0.03 -0.51
C ASP A 847 -33.96 -0.44 -1.98
N ILE A 848 -32.97 -1.28 -2.30
CA ILE A 848 -32.72 -1.78 -3.65
C ILE A 848 -33.91 -2.57 -4.21
N SER A 849 -34.35 -2.22 -5.42
CA SER A 849 -35.39 -2.96 -6.11
C SER A 849 -34.88 -4.30 -6.61
N LYS A 850 -35.75 -5.28 -6.45
CA LYS A 850 -35.39 -6.66 -6.26
C LYS A 850 -35.48 -7.42 -7.60
N VAL A 851 -34.58 -7.11 -8.52
CA VAL A 851 -34.63 -7.52 -9.95
C VAL A 851 -33.83 -8.79 -10.21
N ARG A 852 -34.45 -9.82 -10.79
CA ARG A 852 -33.75 -11.03 -11.25
C ARG A 852 -33.77 -11.17 -12.75
N LYS A 853 -32.60 -11.46 -13.32
CA LYS A 853 -32.41 -11.71 -14.75
C LYS A 853 -31.45 -12.89 -14.90
N ALA A 854 -31.54 -13.59 -16.03
CA ALA A 854 -30.67 -14.73 -16.36
C ALA A 854 -29.17 -14.36 -16.52
N ARG A 855 -28.82 -13.07 -16.45
CA ARG A 855 -27.44 -12.57 -16.45
C ARG A 855 -27.30 -11.52 -15.36
N ASN A 856 -26.16 -11.50 -14.69
CA ASN A 856 -25.81 -10.52 -13.66
C ASN A 856 -26.01 -9.09 -14.17
N VAL A 857 -26.48 -8.22 -13.29
CA VAL A 857 -26.85 -6.85 -13.63
C VAL A 857 -25.82 -5.88 -13.07
N GLN A 858 -24.86 -5.51 -13.91
CA GLN A 858 -23.88 -4.47 -13.58
C GLN A 858 -24.49 -3.07 -13.71
N MET A 859 -24.36 -2.27 -12.65
CA MET A 859 -24.84 -0.89 -12.56
C MET A 859 -23.74 0.06 -12.09
N TYR A 860 -23.83 1.32 -12.50
CA TYR A 860 -22.83 2.35 -12.21
C TYR A 860 -23.52 3.62 -11.71
N THR A 861 -22.83 4.36 -10.86
CA THR A 861 -23.26 5.66 -10.34
C THR A 861 -22.03 6.53 -10.04
N LYS A 862 -22.19 7.85 -9.93
CA LYS A 862 -21.19 8.73 -9.31
C LYS A 862 -21.63 9.07 -7.89
N THR A 863 -20.68 9.39 -7.02
CA THR A 863 -20.96 9.84 -5.65
C THR A 863 -20.06 11.01 -5.29
N ARG A 864 -20.43 11.74 -4.24
CA ARG A 864 -19.56 12.77 -3.64
C ARG A 864 -18.56 12.19 -2.65
N ALA A 865 -17.70 13.05 -2.10
CA ALA A 865 -16.61 12.65 -1.22
C ALA A 865 -17.04 12.26 0.20
N SER A 866 -18.10 12.87 0.74
CA SER A 866 -18.59 12.69 2.12
C SER A 866 -20.10 12.46 2.16
N MET A 867 -20.60 11.81 3.21
CA MET A 867 -22.03 11.52 3.39
C MET A 867 -22.85 12.82 3.59
N PRO A 868 -24.10 12.94 3.07
CA PRO A 868 -24.80 11.96 2.22
C PRO A 868 -24.11 11.81 0.86
N PHE A 869 -24.16 10.66 0.19
CA PHE A 869 -23.30 10.41 -0.99
C PHE A 869 -23.96 10.73 -2.34
N ARG A 870 -25.25 11.06 -2.34
CA ARG A 870 -26.06 11.32 -3.53
C ARG A 870 -25.52 12.45 -4.41
N VAL A 871 -25.64 12.29 -5.72
CA VAL A 871 -25.42 13.31 -6.75
C VAL A 871 -26.49 13.18 -7.85
N TYR A 872 -26.58 14.19 -8.72
CA TYR A 872 -27.53 14.24 -9.83
C TYR A 872 -26.81 14.07 -11.18
N HIS A 873 -27.37 13.22 -12.05
CA HIS A 873 -26.73 12.80 -13.30
C HIS A 873 -27.42 13.40 -14.52
N TYR A 874 -26.65 14.08 -15.38
CA TYR A 874 -27.12 14.73 -16.60
C TYR A 874 -26.38 14.17 -17.81
N GLN A 875 -27.10 13.70 -18.83
CA GLN A 875 -26.52 13.38 -20.13
C GLN A 875 -26.66 14.58 -21.05
N LEU A 876 -25.55 15.09 -21.54
CA LEU A 876 -25.48 16.13 -22.57
C LEU A 876 -25.14 15.49 -23.93
N LYS A 877 -26.00 15.67 -24.92
CA LYS A 877 -25.69 15.33 -26.32
C LYS A 877 -25.54 16.59 -27.14
N ILE A 878 -24.32 16.81 -27.63
CA ILE A 878 -23.92 18.02 -28.33
C ILE A 878 -23.50 17.65 -29.75
N HIS A 879 -24.06 18.34 -30.74
CA HIS A 879 -23.65 18.21 -32.13
C HIS A 879 -22.71 19.35 -32.48
N PHE A 880 -21.48 19.02 -32.85
CA PHE A 880 -20.46 20.00 -33.24
C PHE A 880 -20.46 20.09 -34.77
N SER A 881 -20.96 21.19 -35.32
CA SER A 881 -20.94 21.44 -36.77
C SER A 881 -19.71 22.28 -37.14
N SER A 882 -19.00 21.92 -38.21
CA SER A 882 -17.86 22.68 -38.74
C SER A 882 -17.90 22.73 -40.27
N LYS A 883 -17.51 23.88 -40.84
CA LYS A 883 -17.35 24.06 -42.29
C LYS A 883 -16.05 23.43 -42.82
N VAL A 884 -15.06 23.21 -41.96
CA VAL A 884 -13.77 22.59 -42.28
C VAL A 884 -13.67 21.24 -41.57
N ASN A 885 -13.35 20.18 -42.32
CA ASN A 885 -13.22 18.83 -41.77
C ASN A 885 -11.84 18.69 -41.11
N ARG A 886 -11.73 19.01 -39.81
CA ARG A 886 -10.50 18.79 -39.02
C ARG A 886 -10.55 17.41 -38.39
N SER A 887 -9.49 16.62 -38.58
CA SER A 887 -9.29 15.36 -37.89
C SER A 887 -8.74 15.64 -36.48
N GLU A 888 -9.67 15.76 -35.52
CA GLU A 888 -9.45 15.64 -34.07
C GLU A 888 -8.96 16.90 -33.31
N ILE A 889 -9.74 17.34 -32.29
CA ILE A 889 -9.42 18.48 -31.40
C ILE A 889 -9.64 18.07 -29.93
N GLU A 890 -8.79 18.54 -29.02
CA GLU A 890 -8.90 18.37 -27.55
C GLU A 890 -9.07 19.73 -26.86
N PRO A 891 -10.30 20.29 -26.75
CA PRO A 891 -10.54 21.55 -26.05
C PRO A 891 -10.85 21.35 -24.56
N SER A 892 -10.64 22.39 -23.74
CA SER A 892 -11.24 22.44 -22.40
C SER A 892 -12.67 22.98 -22.49
N LEU A 893 -13.63 22.24 -21.93
CA LEU A 893 -15.06 22.56 -21.99
C LEU A 893 -15.65 22.69 -20.59
N THR A 894 -16.28 23.83 -20.32
CA THR A 894 -16.92 24.11 -19.02
C THR A 894 -18.41 24.38 -19.21
N VAL A 895 -19.24 23.84 -18.32
CA VAL A 895 -20.71 23.96 -18.37
C VAL A 895 -21.26 24.48 -17.04
N SER A 896 -22.17 25.44 -17.10
CA SER A 896 -22.93 25.91 -15.94
C SER A 896 -24.41 25.63 -16.13
N LEU A 897 -25.06 25.00 -15.14
CA LEU A 897 -26.47 24.63 -15.14
C LEU A 897 -27.25 25.57 -14.21
N TYR A 898 -28.35 26.14 -14.70
CA TYR A 898 -29.21 27.03 -13.93
C TYR A 898 -30.62 26.46 -13.84
N GLY A 899 -31.14 26.36 -12.62
CA GLY A 899 -32.38 25.64 -12.31
C GLY A 899 -33.37 26.41 -11.45
N THR A 900 -34.48 25.77 -11.08
CA THR A 900 -35.53 26.40 -10.26
C THR A 900 -35.20 26.48 -8.77
N LYS A 901 -34.36 25.58 -8.26
CA LYS A 901 -33.99 25.51 -6.83
C LYS A 901 -32.58 26.01 -6.52
N GLY A 902 -31.73 26.12 -7.53
CA GLY A 902 -30.35 26.54 -7.40
C GLY A 902 -29.59 26.35 -8.71
N ASP A 903 -28.32 26.75 -8.69
CA ASP A 903 -27.44 26.78 -9.86
C ASP A 903 -26.14 26.02 -9.57
N ALA A 904 -25.56 25.40 -10.60
CA ALA A 904 -24.29 24.70 -10.53
C ALA A 904 -23.35 25.23 -11.62
N GLU A 905 -22.39 26.07 -11.24
CA GLU A 905 -21.51 26.79 -12.15
C GLU A 905 -20.15 26.10 -12.34
N ASN A 906 -19.51 26.38 -13.47
CA ASN A 906 -18.12 25.97 -13.77
C ASN A 906 -17.84 24.47 -13.67
N LEU A 907 -18.75 23.63 -14.16
CA LEU A 907 -18.58 22.19 -14.18
C LEU A 907 -17.74 21.75 -15.39
N ASP A 908 -16.56 21.19 -15.14
CA ASP A 908 -15.66 20.73 -16.20
C ASP A 908 -16.13 19.43 -16.86
N LEU A 909 -16.17 19.42 -18.19
CA LEU A 909 -16.44 18.23 -18.99
C LEU A 909 -15.15 17.50 -19.32
N LYS A 910 -14.88 16.40 -18.62
CA LYS A 910 -13.72 15.55 -18.90
C LYS A 910 -13.88 14.83 -20.25
N LEU A 911 -13.18 15.29 -21.27
CA LEU A 911 -13.12 14.64 -22.59
C LEU A 911 -12.21 13.41 -22.54
N LYS A 912 -12.75 12.25 -22.94
CA LYS A 912 -11.97 10.99 -23.08
C LYS A 912 -11.64 10.64 -24.52
N GLU A 913 -12.34 11.25 -25.48
CA GLU A 913 -12.13 11.05 -26.92
C GLU A 913 -12.05 12.43 -27.57
N LYS A 914 -11.24 12.52 -28.61
CA LYS A 914 -11.08 13.76 -29.37
C LYS A 914 -12.38 14.13 -30.09
N ILE A 915 -12.71 15.41 -30.11
CA ILE A 915 -13.94 15.89 -30.72
C ILE A 915 -13.79 15.86 -32.24
N VAL A 916 -14.60 15.01 -32.87
CA VAL A 916 -14.73 14.95 -34.34
C VAL A 916 -15.80 15.93 -34.81
N THR A 917 -15.46 16.74 -35.82
CA THR A 917 -16.39 17.68 -36.46
C THR A 917 -17.53 16.96 -37.18
N ASN A 918 -18.70 17.59 -37.24
CA ASN A 918 -19.93 17.08 -37.84
C ASN A 918 -20.44 15.77 -37.21
N LYS A 919 -20.08 15.51 -35.95
CA LYS A 919 -20.57 14.37 -35.16
C LYS A 919 -21.23 14.82 -33.87
N THR A 920 -22.10 13.96 -33.35
CA THR A 920 -22.76 14.15 -32.06
C THR A 920 -21.99 13.39 -30.99
N HIS A 921 -21.53 14.09 -29.96
CA HIS A 921 -20.86 13.50 -28.80
C HIS A 921 -21.79 13.53 -27.59
N SER A 922 -21.59 12.58 -26.68
CA SER A 922 -22.41 12.39 -25.47
C SER A 922 -21.50 12.44 -24.25
N PHE A 923 -21.87 13.26 -23.27
CA PHE A 923 -21.12 13.50 -22.05
C PHE A 923 -21.98 13.23 -20.83
N LEU A 924 -21.39 12.67 -19.76
CA LEU A 924 -21.99 12.65 -18.44
C LEU A 924 -21.54 13.90 -17.68
N LEU A 925 -22.49 14.65 -17.15
CA LEU A 925 -22.29 15.78 -16.26
C LEU A 925 -22.92 15.45 -14.92
N VAL A 926 -22.25 15.75 -13.82
CA VAL A 926 -22.69 15.42 -12.46
C VAL A 926 -22.63 16.66 -11.58
N THR A 927 -23.63 16.85 -10.74
CA THR A 927 -23.69 17.94 -9.74
C THR A 927 -24.13 17.39 -8.40
N GLU A 928 -23.57 17.95 -7.32
CA GLU A 928 -23.91 17.59 -5.94
C GLU A 928 -25.17 18.31 -5.45
N GLN A 929 -25.52 19.45 -6.06
CA GLN A 929 -26.64 20.30 -5.65
C GLN A 929 -27.93 19.97 -6.42
N ASP A 930 -29.06 19.93 -5.71
CA ASP A 930 -30.39 19.84 -6.34
C ASP A 930 -30.76 21.18 -6.98
N ILE A 931 -30.49 21.31 -8.28
CA ILE A 931 -30.87 22.50 -9.06
C ILE A 931 -32.37 22.54 -9.40
N GLY A 932 -33.13 21.47 -9.13
CA GLY A 932 -34.52 21.34 -9.55
C GLY A 932 -34.66 21.18 -11.07
N ASP A 933 -35.65 21.85 -11.66
CA ASP A 933 -35.90 21.78 -13.10
C ASP A 933 -34.92 22.70 -13.86
N LEU A 934 -34.23 22.14 -14.86
CA LEU A 934 -33.22 22.87 -15.65
C LEU A 934 -33.88 23.92 -16.55
N LEU A 935 -33.48 25.19 -16.40
CA LEU A 935 -34.00 26.33 -17.15
C LEU A 935 -33.04 26.79 -18.24
N MET A 936 -31.75 26.91 -17.89
CA MET A 936 -30.71 27.51 -18.71
C MET A 936 -29.38 26.76 -18.53
N LEU A 937 -28.57 26.73 -19.59
CA LEU A 937 -27.23 26.13 -19.59
C LEU A 937 -26.26 27.11 -20.25
N LYS A 938 -25.13 27.39 -19.61
CA LYS A 938 -24.02 28.12 -20.23
C LYS A 938 -22.89 27.17 -20.59
N PHE A 939 -22.27 27.39 -21.73
CA PHE A 939 -21.23 26.53 -22.30
C PHE A 939 -20.03 27.39 -22.69
N LYS A 940 -18.86 27.07 -22.16
CA LYS A 940 -17.59 27.77 -22.42
C LYS A 940 -16.61 26.82 -23.12
N TRP A 941 -15.88 27.34 -24.09
CA TRP A 941 -14.87 26.63 -24.88
C TRP A 941 -13.51 27.35 -24.75
N GLU A 942 -12.46 26.62 -24.38
CA GLU A 942 -11.09 27.12 -24.33
C GLU A 942 -10.17 26.19 -25.15
N GLU A 943 -9.34 26.74 -26.05
CA GLU A 943 -8.36 25.97 -26.83
C GLU A 943 -7.07 25.76 -26.01
N ASP A 944 -6.59 24.51 -25.96
CA ASP A 944 -5.39 24.12 -25.22
C ASP A 944 -4.14 24.34 -26.09
N ASN A 945 -3.31 25.33 -25.75
CA ASN A 945 -2.07 25.65 -26.48
C ASN A 945 -0.89 24.72 -26.07
N GLY A 946 -1.05 23.41 -26.22
CA GLY A 946 -0.02 22.41 -25.92
C GLY A 946 0.84 22.03 -27.14
N TRP A 947 2.03 22.62 -27.29
CA TRP A 947 2.90 22.42 -28.46
C TRP A 947 3.85 21.20 -28.35
N SER A 948 3.88 20.37 -29.40
CA SER A 948 4.88 19.31 -29.66
C SER A 948 5.97 19.81 -30.62
N ALA A 949 7.23 19.44 -30.40
CA ALA A 949 8.41 19.92 -31.14
C ALA A 949 8.37 19.63 -32.67
N SER A 950 7.62 18.62 -33.11
CA SER A 950 7.43 18.32 -34.54
C SER A 950 6.47 19.30 -35.25
N SER A 951 5.69 20.06 -34.49
CA SER A 951 4.76 21.08 -35.00
C SER A 951 5.44 22.44 -35.18
N MET A 952 6.57 22.70 -34.50
CA MET A 952 7.35 23.93 -34.71
C MET A 952 7.98 23.98 -36.10
N LEU A 953 8.44 22.85 -36.64
CA LEU A 953 8.97 22.80 -38.02
C LEU A 953 7.88 23.10 -39.07
N LYS A 954 6.60 22.85 -38.76
CA LYS A 954 5.47 23.20 -39.63
C LYS A 954 5.04 24.67 -39.50
N MET A 955 5.27 25.30 -38.34
CA MET A 955 4.97 26.71 -38.12
C MET A 955 5.97 27.64 -38.82
N VAL A 956 7.24 27.23 -38.93
CA VAL A 956 8.25 28.00 -39.68
C VAL A 956 7.98 27.95 -41.20
N SER A 957 7.32 26.91 -41.71
CA SER A 957 6.89 26.86 -43.12
C SER A 957 5.64 27.71 -43.41
N SER A 958 4.79 27.99 -42.42
CA SER A 958 3.59 28.83 -42.61
C SER A 958 3.85 30.33 -42.44
N TRP A 959 5.04 30.75 -42.02
CA TRP A 959 5.42 32.18 -42.05
C TRP A 959 5.76 32.70 -43.45
N TRP A 960 5.87 31.81 -44.44
CA TRP A 960 6.15 32.16 -45.84
C TRP A 960 4.93 32.09 -46.77
N SER A 961 3.76 31.73 -46.23
CA SER A 961 2.50 31.65 -46.97
C SER A 961 1.39 32.22 -46.10
N GLY A 962 1.08 33.50 -46.33
CA GLY A 962 -0.02 34.17 -45.67
C GLY A 962 -1.35 33.50 -45.98
N ASP A 963 -1.98 32.89 -44.97
CA ASP A 963 -3.40 32.61 -44.98
C ASP A 963 -3.95 32.59 -43.55
N SER A 964 -4.96 33.42 -43.30
CA SER A 964 -5.60 33.64 -42.00
C SER A 964 -7.01 33.06 -42.06
N ASP A 965 -7.20 31.83 -41.57
CA ASP A 965 -8.54 31.24 -41.47
C ASP A 965 -8.75 30.59 -40.09
N SER A 966 -9.31 31.38 -39.17
CA SER A 966 -9.63 31.02 -37.78
C SER A 966 -10.85 30.10 -37.69
N SER A 967 -10.67 28.95 -37.01
CA SER A 967 -11.64 28.05 -36.35
C SER A 967 -13.17 28.30 -36.56
N ASN A 968 -13.81 27.60 -37.50
CA ASN A 968 -15.27 27.62 -37.72
C ASN A 968 -15.99 26.39 -37.09
N MET A 969 -16.17 26.33 -35.76
CA MET A 969 -17.00 25.31 -35.07
C MET A 969 -18.26 25.92 -34.43
N ALA A 970 -19.45 25.36 -34.64
CA ALA A 970 -20.71 25.87 -34.10
C ALA A 970 -21.50 24.79 -33.34
N VAL A 971 -22.16 25.18 -32.23
CA VAL A 971 -23.07 24.34 -31.45
C VAL A 971 -24.45 24.98 -31.42
N HIS A 972 -25.42 24.42 -32.16
CA HIS A 972 -26.76 25.01 -32.28
C HIS A 972 -27.77 24.51 -31.24
N ARG A 973 -27.62 23.26 -30.78
CA ARG A 973 -28.58 22.61 -29.88
C ARG A 973 -27.88 21.64 -28.95
N ILE A 974 -28.36 21.58 -27.72
CA ILE A 974 -27.92 20.63 -26.70
C ILE A 974 -29.13 19.84 -26.24
N ARG A 975 -29.07 18.51 -26.36
CA ARG A 975 -30.11 17.63 -25.80
C ARG A 975 -29.67 17.18 -24.42
N VAL A 976 -30.49 17.46 -23.42
CA VAL A 976 -30.21 17.10 -22.03
C VAL A 976 -31.18 16.01 -21.59
N ARG A 977 -30.66 14.98 -20.91
CA ARG A 977 -31.47 13.99 -20.20
C ARG A 977 -31.06 13.96 -18.74
N VAL A 978 -32.02 14.17 -17.85
CA VAL A 978 -31.82 14.09 -16.40
C VAL A 978 -32.06 12.65 -15.94
N GLY A 979 -31.11 12.07 -15.22
CA GLY A 979 -31.14 10.69 -14.76
C GLY A 979 -32.18 10.47 -13.65
N GLU A 980 -32.27 11.37 -12.68
CA GLU A 980 -33.07 11.17 -11.48
C GLU A 980 -34.56 11.35 -11.76
N THR A 981 -34.91 12.41 -12.52
CA THR A 981 -36.29 12.75 -12.91
C THR A 981 -36.73 12.11 -14.23
N GLN A 982 -35.80 11.49 -14.98
CA GLN A 982 -36.03 10.94 -16.32
C GLN A 982 -36.54 11.96 -17.37
N GLN A 983 -36.45 13.26 -17.08
CA GLN A 983 -36.84 14.33 -18.00
C GLN A 983 -35.89 14.42 -19.20
N LYS A 984 -36.44 14.85 -20.34
CA LYS A 984 -35.67 15.12 -21.58
C LYS A 984 -35.97 16.52 -22.07
N LEU A 985 -34.91 17.29 -22.27
CA LEU A 985 -34.96 18.70 -22.66
C LEU A 985 -34.11 18.92 -23.91
N VAL A 986 -34.51 19.90 -24.71
CA VAL A 986 -33.69 20.41 -25.81
C VAL A 986 -33.49 21.90 -25.55
N LEU A 987 -32.24 22.29 -25.42
CA LEU A 987 -31.83 23.68 -25.23
C LEU A 987 -31.25 24.21 -26.53
N CYS A 988 -31.67 25.40 -26.91
CA CYS A 988 -31.28 26.13 -28.11
C CYS A 988 -30.51 27.39 -27.71
N VAL A 989 -29.60 27.84 -28.56
CA VAL A 989 -28.84 29.08 -28.35
C VAL A 989 -29.80 30.26 -28.20
N LYS A 990 -29.59 31.11 -27.18
CA LYS A 990 -30.43 32.28 -26.91
C LYS A 990 -30.23 33.39 -27.94
N ASP A 991 -29.00 33.56 -28.43
CA ASP A 991 -28.63 34.58 -29.42
C ASP A 991 -27.75 33.97 -30.53
N PRO A 992 -28.29 33.71 -31.73
CA PRO A 992 -27.57 33.05 -32.83
C PRO A 992 -26.60 33.97 -33.60
N GLU A 993 -26.57 35.28 -33.35
CA GLU A 993 -25.73 36.23 -34.12
C GLU A 993 -24.38 36.56 -33.44
N ALA A 994 -24.17 36.19 -32.17
CA ALA A 994 -22.90 36.38 -31.47
C ALA A 994 -21.81 35.39 -31.95
N HIS A 995 -21.11 35.73 -33.04
CA HIS A 995 -20.05 34.92 -33.64
C HIS A 995 -18.68 35.21 -32.98
N SER A 996 -18.43 34.63 -31.80
CA SER A 996 -17.06 34.39 -31.32
C SER A 996 -17.03 33.28 -30.27
N LEU A 997 -16.34 32.17 -30.56
CA LEU A 997 -16.17 31.02 -29.64
C LEU A 997 -15.20 31.32 -28.48
N THR A 998 -14.64 32.52 -28.40
CA THR A 998 -13.86 32.99 -27.25
C THR A 998 -14.75 33.48 -26.09
N GLN A 999 -16.08 33.42 -26.21
CA GLN A 999 -17.05 33.85 -25.20
C GLN A 999 -18.08 32.76 -24.83
N GLU A 1000 -18.54 32.79 -23.58
CA GLU A 1000 -19.52 31.89 -22.97
C GLU A 1000 -20.88 31.93 -23.71
N ILE A 1001 -21.35 30.77 -24.21
CA ILE A 1001 -22.60 30.66 -24.99
C ILE A 1001 -23.75 30.23 -24.07
N THR A 1002 -24.87 30.96 -24.15
CA THR A 1002 -26.07 30.66 -23.35
C THR A 1002 -27.13 29.89 -24.14
N PHE A 1003 -27.60 28.79 -23.57
CA PHE A 1003 -28.65 27.93 -24.09
C PHE A 1003 -29.88 27.97 -23.17
N VAL A 1004 -31.07 28.11 -23.76
CA VAL A 1004 -32.36 28.12 -23.06
C VAL A 1004 -33.31 27.11 -23.71
N LYS A 1005 -34.38 26.72 -23.00
CA LYS A 1005 -35.40 25.80 -23.54
C LYS A 1005 -35.92 26.30 -24.88
N CYS A 1006 -35.85 25.46 -25.92
CA CYS A 1006 -36.28 25.86 -27.26
C CYS A 1006 -37.76 26.27 -27.26
N LYS A 1007 -38.08 27.36 -27.99
CA LYS A 1007 -39.48 27.74 -28.27
C LYS A 1007 -40.17 26.65 -29.09
N ALA A 1008 -41.49 26.49 -28.91
CA ALA A 1008 -42.27 25.36 -29.44
C ALA A 1008 -42.19 25.17 -30.97
N ASP A 1009 -41.85 26.23 -31.72
CA ASP A 1009 -41.83 26.23 -33.19
C ASP A 1009 -40.69 25.42 -33.83
N TRP A 1010 -39.70 24.95 -33.04
CA TRP A 1010 -38.58 24.15 -33.58
C TRP A 1010 -38.87 22.64 -33.69
N LYS A 1011 -40.10 22.18 -33.38
CA LYS A 1011 -40.47 20.75 -33.49
C LYS A 1011 -40.71 20.26 -34.92
N ASN A 1012 -40.70 21.13 -35.94
CA ASN A 1012 -41.15 20.79 -37.31
C ASN A 1012 -40.11 21.01 -38.44
N THR A 1013 -38.82 20.74 -38.20
CA THR A 1013 -37.79 20.81 -39.28
C THR A 1013 -37.07 19.49 -39.57
N SER A 1014 -37.69 18.35 -39.24
CA SER A 1014 -37.22 17.03 -39.71
C SER A 1014 -38.24 16.26 -40.57
N ALA A 1015 -39.31 16.92 -41.03
CA ALA A 1015 -40.32 16.32 -41.92
C ALA A 1015 -40.25 16.75 -43.39
N ASN A 1016 -39.33 17.67 -43.78
CA ASN A 1016 -39.28 18.25 -45.14
C ASN A 1016 -38.06 17.84 -46.00
N HIS A 1017 -37.50 16.65 -45.79
CA HIS A 1017 -36.45 16.09 -46.67
C HIS A 1017 -36.81 14.77 -47.35
N SER A 1018 -38.10 14.51 -47.61
CA SER A 1018 -38.55 13.44 -48.51
C SER A 1018 -39.61 13.87 -49.54
N ALA A 1019 -39.77 15.18 -49.78
CA ALA A 1019 -40.73 15.70 -50.75
C ALA A 1019 -40.10 16.73 -51.69
N ALA A 1020 -39.10 16.32 -52.48
CA ALA A 1020 -38.66 17.05 -53.68
C ALA A 1020 -37.75 16.17 -54.56
N LYS A 1021 -38.32 15.17 -55.23
CA LYS A 1021 -37.73 14.58 -56.46
C LYS A 1021 -38.82 13.84 -57.24
N ARG A 1022 -39.72 14.60 -57.88
CA ARG A 1022 -40.55 14.13 -59.01
C ARG A 1022 -40.86 15.31 -59.92
N LEU A 1023 -40.88 15.01 -61.24
CA LEU A 1023 -41.10 15.85 -62.43
C LEU A 1023 -39.78 16.48 -62.93
N ILE A 1024 -39.18 16.02 -64.02
CA ILE A 1024 -39.56 16.10 -65.46
C ILE A 1024 -38.82 14.91 -66.17
N ASN A 1025 -39.32 14.07 -67.10
CA ASN A 1025 -40.03 14.28 -68.39
C ASN A 1025 -40.69 12.94 -68.88
N PRO A 1026 -41.57 12.96 -69.91
CA PRO A 1026 -42.57 11.91 -70.22
C PRO A 1026 -42.24 10.98 -71.42
N GLY A 1027 -42.95 9.83 -71.52
CA GLY A 1027 -43.15 9.13 -72.80
C GLY A 1027 -43.50 7.61 -72.78
N LYS A 1028 -44.82 7.28 -72.82
CA LYS A 1028 -45.49 6.11 -73.48
C LYS A 1028 -45.19 4.64 -73.00
N PRO A 1029 -46.03 3.61 -73.31
CA PRO A 1029 -47.32 3.30 -72.65
C PRO A 1029 -47.52 1.81 -72.22
N LEU A 1030 -48.55 1.59 -71.37
CA LEU A 1030 -49.50 0.46 -71.22
C LEU A 1030 -49.10 -1.00 -71.58
N THR A 1031 -49.28 -1.90 -70.60
CA THR A 1031 -50.13 -3.13 -70.55
C THR A 1031 -49.62 -4.01 -69.39
N GLU A 1032 -50.33 -4.88 -68.67
CA GLU A 1032 -51.72 -5.21 -68.33
C GLU A 1032 -51.58 -6.52 -67.48
N LYS A 1033 -52.55 -6.80 -66.60
CA LYS A 1033 -52.75 -8.05 -65.79
C LYS A 1033 -51.93 -8.15 -64.48
N GLY A 1034 -52.50 -8.52 -63.34
CA GLY A 1034 -53.85 -8.98 -62.98
C GLY A 1034 -53.76 -9.80 -61.69
N GLU A 1035 -54.64 -9.47 -60.74
CA GLU A 1035 -55.25 -10.26 -59.64
C GLU A 1035 -54.44 -11.32 -58.86
N GLU A 1036 -54.21 -11.20 -57.55
CA GLU A 1036 -55.09 -11.33 -56.36
C GLU A 1036 -55.13 -12.75 -55.73
N LYS A 1037 -54.87 -12.78 -54.39
CA LYS A 1037 -55.17 -13.83 -53.38
C LYS A 1037 -54.28 -15.09 -53.41
N ARG A 1038 -53.91 -15.77 -52.30
CA ARG A 1038 -54.58 -15.93 -50.99
C ARG A 1038 -53.59 -16.49 -49.92
N SER A 1039 -53.72 -16.00 -48.68
CA SER A 1039 -53.58 -16.66 -47.36
C SER A 1039 -53.35 -18.20 -47.28
N ASN A 1040 -52.35 -18.67 -46.52
CA ASN A 1040 -52.47 -19.30 -45.17
C ASN A 1040 -51.24 -20.18 -44.77
N SER A 1041 -50.71 -19.89 -43.59
CA SER A 1041 -50.28 -20.72 -42.44
C SER A 1041 -49.91 -22.22 -42.52
N LEU A 1042 -48.85 -22.53 -41.73
CA LEU A 1042 -48.60 -23.71 -40.85
C LEU A 1042 -48.13 -25.06 -41.45
N THR A 1043 -46.95 -25.58 -41.00
CA THR A 1043 -46.79 -26.73 -40.04
C THR A 1043 -45.37 -27.36 -40.06
N ILE A 1044 -44.80 -27.49 -38.84
CA ILE A 1044 -43.90 -28.49 -38.19
C ILE A 1044 -43.37 -29.71 -38.99
N LEU A 1045 -42.10 -30.12 -38.79
CA LEU A 1045 -41.70 -31.51 -38.38
C LEU A 1045 -40.19 -31.72 -38.07
N GLN A 1046 -39.97 -32.68 -37.16
CA GLN A 1046 -38.74 -33.21 -36.54
C GLN A 1046 -37.89 -34.11 -37.47
N THR A 1047 -36.66 -34.44 -37.07
CA THR A 1047 -36.10 -35.83 -37.08
C THR A 1047 -34.74 -35.94 -36.36
N THR A 1048 -34.38 -37.18 -36.03
CA THR A 1048 -33.56 -37.70 -34.92
C THR A 1048 -32.32 -38.51 -35.37
N THR A 1049 -31.26 -38.50 -34.53
CA THR A 1049 -30.23 -39.53 -34.16
C THR A 1049 -29.42 -40.42 -35.14
N ALA A 1050 -28.08 -40.37 -34.92
CA ALA A 1050 -27.06 -41.44 -34.70
C ALA A 1050 -26.48 -42.32 -35.85
N LEU A 1051 -25.13 -42.31 -36.00
CA LEU A 1051 -24.20 -43.47 -35.94
C LEU A 1051 -22.72 -43.10 -36.23
N SER A 1052 -21.83 -43.99 -35.79
CA SER A 1052 -20.37 -43.97 -35.55
C SER A 1052 -19.43 -43.79 -36.76
N GLN A 1053 -18.24 -43.20 -36.51
CA GLN A 1053 -16.93 -43.90 -36.50
C GLN A 1053 -15.86 -43.02 -35.83
#